data_AF-B7KJF1-F1
#
_entry.id   AF-B7KJF1-F1
#
_cell.length_a   1.000
_cell.length_b   1.000
_cell.length_c   1.000
_cell.angle_alpha   90.00
_cell.angle_beta   90.00
_cell.angle_gamma   90.00
#
_symmetry.space_group_name_H-M   'P 1'
#
loop_
_entity.id
_entity.type
_entity.pdbx_description
1 polymer ?
#
loop_
_entity_poly.entity_id
_entity_poly.type
_entity_poly.pdbx_seq_one_letter_code
_entity_poly.pdbx_strand_id
1 'polypeptide(L)'
;MGLHYLGIIKCNFIENWYKYYGGILAKDSNRNNNFSIPQQYKQTIKEIANLPDNLSGSQIETALQQMRDIQYKIVGDLSNELQVAVDGPKSANRPNTAILNTCRVIGGYQPVAWLSGRDKSRNPQVYRTHPLESRNYSPIDRMIGVANEKWSESPLIARPVHQFRDFFPSVENPTLTGIAGEIKETYNDYLKRARTLTDLKSEHPELIEPHIEVTSATSHKKIYLTRLERFGGLESGLLATDKPLTLDLKLVHNQIDREIPNTLLAVATLNIDGQSVQQPVGAIALSSVEQHNLKAGRTLIQASAITRPGITDGRIEGIYKQLDEYVDMVRQQHPINERRELAAALWHNAHTRDEYQTKKALLAFKLFPDEVIQQLSKLQFTELKVVGLHFPTNEYGNKQWRGEEADCEIALHSIPDKSGQLEEKRVIKVENKVLAPLTNESPAMAIGTKFKASILAEPSSGVIATTPKGNTLKIGQIKNFAYREHSWQGEEAKINIALVNNGQRRAIPLVTLDGNALGVLDKESEIKLKERNLLSAKGLTLVARLSNTPSTTAQIIVKPETVLYPWQQRELEQQMEAKRGVYRQQYEAYTSDILRNSSLVGVSRHLIDVEVARLAYADTGDSHEVATILSQSDQVRQWRASVPNALSWDEYVNQAKEYVRYVQSAAVERSNQVSFER
;
A
#
# COMPACT_ATOMS: atom_id res chain seq x y z
N MET A 1 -16.85 -29.96 22.61
CA MET A 1 -16.27 -28.59 22.70
C MET A 1 -17.08 -27.53 21.94
N GLY A 2 -17.65 -27.78 20.76
CA GLY A 2 -18.38 -26.76 19.98
C GLY A 2 -19.68 -26.19 20.59
N LEU A 3 -20.47 -26.99 21.33
CA LEU A 3 -21.73 -26.54 21.95
C LEU A 3 -21.51 -25.59 23.15
N HIS A 4 -20.43 -25.82 23.91
CA HIS A 4 -20.07 -24.97 25.06
C HIS A 4 -19.59 -23.58 24.62
N TYR A 5 -18.88 -23.52 23.48
CA TYR A 5 -18.41 -22.26 22.88
C TYR A 5 -19.59 -21.42 22.33
N LEU A 6 -20.59 -22.07 21.73
CA LEU A 6 -21.82 -21.41 21.26
C LEU A 6 -22.67 -20.85 22.40
N GLY A 7 -22.73 -21.54 23.55
CA GLY A 7 -23.42 -21.05 24.76
C GLY A 7 -22.76 -19.79 25.34
N ILE A 8 -21.43 -19.77 25.44
CA ILE A 8 -20.67 -18.62 25.98
C ILE A 8 -20.80 -17.38 25.07
N ILE A 9 -20.76 -17.57 23.74
CA ILE A 9 -20.94 -16.47 22.78
C ILE A 9 -22.37 -15.89 22.86
N LYS A 10 -23.40 -16.74 23.00
CA LYS A 10 -24.79 -16.30 23.15
C LYS A 10 -25.01 -15.52 24.46
N CYS A 11 -24.41 -15.93 25.57
CA CYS A 11 -24.51 -15.21 26.85
C CYS A 11 -23.87 -13.82 26.79
N ASN A 12 -22.64 -13.69 26.29
CA ASN A 12 -21.96 -12.39 26.14
C ASN A 12 -22.71 -11.43 25.21
N PHE A 13 -23.43 -11.96 24.21
CA PHE A 13 -24.20 -11.14 23.27
C PHE A 13 -25.47 -10.57 23.91
N ILE A 14 -26.19 -11.37 24.72
CA ILE A 14 -27.37 -10.94 25.47
C ILE A 14 -26.99 -9.99 26.61
N GLU A 15 -25.80 -10.16 27.20
CA GLU A 15 -25.28 -9.26 28.23
C GLU A 15 -25.23 -7.78 27.77
N ASN A 16 -24.84 -7.54 26.52
CA ASN A 16 -24.79 -6.19 25.98
C ASN A 16 -26.18 -5.58 25.83
N TRP A 17 -27.20 -6.39 25.57
CA TRP A 17 -28.58 -5.93 25.42
C TRP A 17 -29.20 -5.50 26.74
N TYR A 18 -29.08 -6.30 27.81
CA TYR A 18 -29.67 -5.91 29.09
C TYR A 18 -29.04 -4.61 29.61
N LYS A 19 -27.71 -4.45 29.51
CA LYS A 19 -27.01 -3.22 29.91
C LYS A 19 -27.50 -2.01 29.11
N TYR A 20 -27.63 -2.18 27.81
CA TYR A 20 -28.10 -1.11 26.93
C TYR A 20 -29.55 -0.70 27.23
N TYR A 21 -30.45 -1.68 27.32
CA TYR A 21 -31.87 -1.43 27.58
C TYR A 21 -32.14 -0.96 29.01
N GLY A 22 -31.34 -1.38 29.99
CA GLY A 22 -31.32 -0.79 31.33
C GLY A 22 -30.99 0.71 31.29
N GLY A 23 -30.01 1.11 30.46
CA GLY A 23 -29.69 2.51 30.21
C GLY A 23 -30.83 3.29 29.52
N ILE A 24 -31.59 2.66 28.63
CA ILE A 24 -32.76 3.29 27.98
C ILE A 24 -33.90 3.49 28.98
N LEU A 25 -34.18 2.52 29.85
CA LEU A 25 -35.20 2.64 30.89
C LEU A 25 -34.86 3.75 31.90
N ALA A 26 -33.59 3.89 32.24
CA ALA A 26 -33.11 5.00 33.07
C ALA A 26 -33.35 6.37 32.38
N LYS A 27 -33.19 6.44 31.06
CA LYS A 27 -33.48 7.66 30.28
C LYS A 27 -34.98 7.98 30.20
N ASP A 28 -35.84 6.97 30.06
CA ASP A 28 -37.32 7.11 30.06
C ASP A 28 -37.85 7.58 31.43
N SER A 29 -37.15 7.23 32.51
CA SER A 29 -37.54 7.58 33.88
C SER A 29 -37.05 8.96 34.35
N ASN A 30 -36.17 9.61 33.58
CA ASN A 30 -35.57 10.89 33.95
C ASN A 30 -36.43 12.07 33.47
N ARG A 31 -37.01 12.83 34.41
CA ARG A 31 -37.89 13.98 34.12
C ARG A 31 -37.23 15.14 33.37
N ASN A 32 -35.89 15.22 33.34
CA ASN A 32 -35.15 16.26 32.63
C ASN A 32 -34.85 15.90 31.16
N ASN A 33 -35.30 14.75 30.67
CA ASN A 33 -34.98 14.23 29.33
C ASN A 33 -36.26 14.13 28.48
N ASN A 34 -36.28 14.74 27.28
CA ASN A 34 -37.45 14.78 26.39
C ASN A 34 -37.72 13.45 25.63
N PHE A 35 -37.27 12.32 26.16
CA PHE A 35 -37.41 11.01 25.51
C PHE A 35 -38.36 10.11 26.31
N SER A 36 -39.37 9.55 25.64
CA SER A 36 -40.20 8.49 26.22
C SER A 36 -40.31 7.31 25.27
N ILE A 37 -40.22 6.10 25.84
CA ILE A 37 -40.34 4.84 25.11
C ILE A 37 -41.81 4.64 24.69
N PRO A 38 -42.11 4.49 23.39
CA PRO A 38 -43.48 4.19 22.96
C PRO A 38 -44.00 2.88 23.54
N GLN A 39 -45.31 2.83 23.78
CA GLN A 39 -45.96 1.68 24.44
C GLN A 39 -45.67 0.35 23.73
N GLN A 40 -45.60 0.34 22.40
CA GLN A 40 -45.34 -0.87 21.60
C GLN A 40 -43.98 -1.54 21.84
N TYR A 41 -43.00 -0.80 22.39
CA TYR A 41 -41.66 -1.29 22.72
C TYR A 41 -41.45 -1.46 24.23
N LYS A 42 -42.24 -0.76 25.06
CA LYS A 42 -41.98 -0.55 26.49
C LYS A 42 -41.93 -1.85 27.29
N GLN A 43 -42.86 -2.77 27.04
CA GLN A 43 -42.92 -4.03 27.77
C GLN A 43 -41.74 -4.94 27.44
N THR A 44 -41.45 -5.14 26.15
CA THR A 44 -40.36 -5.99 25.68
C THR A 44 -38.98 -5.45 26.12
N ILE A 45 -38.78 -4.13 26.10
CA ILE A 45 -37.55 -3.50 26.63
C ILE A 45 -37.39 -3.79 28.14
N LYS A 46 -38.46 -3.69 28.93
CA LYS A 46 -38.43 -4.00 30.37
C LYS A 46 -38.09 -5.45 30.63
N GLU A 47 -38.61 -6.37 29.84
CA GLU A 47 -38.34 -7.80 29.98
C GLU A 47 -36.86 -8.11 29.69
N ILE A 48 -36.29 -7.55 28.63
CA ILE A 48 -34.86 -7.74 28.29
C ILE A 48 -33.93 -7.09 29.32
N ALA A 49 -34.27 -5.89 29.82
CA ALA A 49 -33.44 -5.18 30.80
C ALA A 49 -33.39 -5.85 32.18
N ASN A 50 -34.40 -6.66 32.51
CA ASN A 50 -34.53 -7.36 33.80
C ASN A 50 -34.16 -8.85 33.72
N LEU A 51 -33.44 -9.26 32.67
CA LEU A 51 -32.94 -10.63 32.56
C LEU A 51 -31.93 -10.94 33.68
N PRO A 52 -31.95 -12.16 34.25
CA PRO A 52 -31.02 -12.56 35.31
C PRO A 52 -29.60 -12.81 34.76
N ASP A 53 -28.58 -12.67 35.62
CA ASP A 53 -27.16 -12.83 35.25
C ASP A 53 -26.83 -14.24 34.71
N ASN A 54 -27.54 -15.28 35.19
CA ASN A 54 -27.37 -16.66 34.74
C ASN A 54 -28.62 -17.11 33.96
N LEU A 55 -28.51 -17.17 32.63
CA LEU A 55 -29.61 -17.54 31.74
C LEU A 55 -29.65 -19.04 31.45
N SER A 56 -30.82 -19.64 31.56
CA SER A 56 -31.10 -20.97 31.03
C SER A 56 -31.27 -20.96 29.50
N GLY A 57 -31.11 -22.11 28.84
CA GLY A 57 -31.24 -22.21 27.37
C GLY A 57 -32.59 -21.71 26.83
N SER A 58 -33.69 -21.91 27.55
CA SER A 58 -35.01 -21.40 27.16
C SER A 58 -35.14 -19.88 27.31
N GLN A 59 -34.50 -19.30 28.34
CA GLN A 59 -34.46 -17.85 28.54
C GLN A 59 -33.61 -17.17 27.47
N ILE A 60 -32.51 -17.79 27.03
CA ILE A 60 -31.70 -17.32 25.90
C ILE A 60 -32.56 -17.23 24.63
N GLU A 61 -33.27 -18.29 24.27
CA GLU A 61 -34.11 -18.29 23.05
C GLU A 61 -35.28 -17.30 23.16
N THR A 62 -35.87 -17.15 24.35
CA THR A 62 -36.91 -16.14 24.61
C THR A 62 -36.39 -14.71 24.42
N ALA A 63 -35.21 -14.40 24.97
CA ALA A 63 -34.57 -13.10 24.83
C ALA A 63 -34.20 -12.80 23.36
N LEU A 64 -33.71 -13.81 22.62
CA LEU A 64 -33.44 -13.70 21.19
C LEU A 64 -34.72 -13.38 20.40
N GLN A 65 -35.84 -14.05 20.72
CA GLN A 65 -37.12 -13.80 20.06
C GLN A 65 -37.66 -12.40 20.38
N GLN A 66 -37.60 -11.97 21.63
CA GLN A 66 -38.01 -10.62 22.05
C GLN A 66 -37.18 -9.54 21.34
N MET A 67 -35.86 -9.73 21.21
CA MET A 67 -35.00 -8.81 20.49
C MET A 67 -35.33 -8.78 19.00
N ARG A 68 -35.61 -9.94 18.39
CA ARG A 68 -36.09 -10.04 17.01
C ARG A 68 -37.37 -9.23 16.82
N ASP A 69 -38.34 -9.38 17.71
CA ASP A 69 -39.62 -8.66 17.63
C ASP A 69 -39.44 -7.14 17.72
N ILE A 70 -38.54 -6.65 18.59
CA ILE A 70 -38.16 -5.22 18.64
C ILE A 70 -37.62 -4.76 17.29
N GLN A 71 -36.69 -5.52 16.68
CA GLN A 71 -36.11 -5.16 15.38
C GLN A 71 -37.15 -5.13 14.26
N TYR A 72 -38.06 -6.11 14.19
CA TYR A 72 -39.12 -6.14 13.18
C TYR A 72 -40.05 -4.92 13.30
N LYS A 73 -40.41 -4.53 14.52
CA LYS A 73 -41.22 -3.33 14.77
C LYS A 73 -40.49 -2.06 14.33
N ILE A 74 -39.19 -1.94 14.65
CA ILE A 74 -38.36 -0.80 14.20
C ILE A 74 -38.33 -0.72 12.67
N VAL A 75 -38.14 -1.85 11.98
CA VAL A 75 -38.16 -1.89 10.52
C VAL A 75 -39.52 -1.43 9.98
N GLY A 76 -40.63 -1.90 10.56
CA GLY A 76 -41.97 -1.47 10.19
C GLY A 76 -42.18 0.04 10.32
N ASP A 77 -41.81 0.61 11.48
CA ASP A 77 -41.90 2.06 11.72
C ASP A 77 -41.02 2.85 10.73
N LEU A 78 -39.77 2.43 10.51
CA LEU A 78 -38.85 3.11 9.60
C LEU A 78 -39.25 2.98 8.13
N SER A 79 -39.82 1.85 7.71
CA SER A 79 -40.29 1.65 6.33
C SER A 79 -41.41 2.62 5.96
N ASN A 80 -42.33 2.89 6.89
CA ASN A 80 -43.38 3.89 6.68
C ASN A 80 -42.79 5.30 6.49
N GLU A 81 -41.84 5.69 7.35
CA GLU A 81 -41.18 7.00 7.26
C GLU A 81 -40.30 7.14 6.01
N LEU A 82 -39.66 6.05 5.57
CA LEU A 82 -38.88 6.03 4.33
C LEU A 82 -39.77 6.24 3.11
N GLN A 83 -40.95 5.62 3.07
CA GLN A 83 -41.92 5.83 1.99
C GLN A 83 -42.37 7.29 1.94
N VAL A 84 -42.67 7.91 3.09
CA VAL A 84 -42.98 9.35 3.19
C VAL A 84 -41.81 10.21 2.70
N ALA A 85 -40.56 9.83 2.97
CA ALA A 85 -39.40 10.56 2.47
C ALA A 85 -39.28 10.48 0.93
N VAL A 86 -39.54 9.31 0.35
CA VAL A 86 -39.51 9.07 -1.11
C VAL A 86 -40.64 9.83 -1.82
N ASP A 87 -41.82 9.89 -1.21
CA ASP A 87 -43.00 10.59 -1.75
C ASP A 87 -43.04 12.09 -1.39
N GLY A 88 -42.16 12.54 -0.49
CA GLY A 88 -42.05 13.93 -0.01
C GLY A 88 -41.62 15.00 -1.03
N PRO A 89 -41.02 14.68 -2.20
CA PRO A 89 -40.90 15.64 -3.30
C PRO A 89 -42.23 15.88 -4.03
N LYS A 90 -43.20 14.97 -3.87
CA LYS A 90 -44.52 15.02 -4.52
C LYS A 90 -45.65 15.43 -3.56
N SER A 91 -45.37 15.55 -2.26
CA SER A 91 -46.34 15.91 -1.21
C SER A 91 -45.75 16.85 -0.15
N ALA A 92 -46.59 17.54 0.62
CA ALA A 92 -46.15 18.39 1.73
C ALA A 92 -45.71 17.60 2.98
N ASN A 93 -45.92 16.28 3.00
CA ASN A 93 -45.60 15.44 4.15
C ASN A 93 -44.09 15.25 4.29
N ARG A 94 -43.61 15.31 5.53
CA ARG A 94 -42.21 15.07 5.90
C ARG A 94 -42.14 13.93 6.90
N PRO A 95 -41.06 13.14 6.90
CA PRO A 95 -40.86 12.09 7.89
C PRO A 95 -40.95 12.62 9.32
N ASN A 96 -41.57 11.85 10.20
CA ASN A 96 -41.73 12.18 11.61
C ASN A 96 -40.40 11.97 12.37
N THR A 97 -39.77 13.08 12.73
CA THR A 97 -38.48 13.10 13.43
C THR A 97 -38.52 12.43 14.81
N ALA A 98 -39.68 12.40 15.48
CA ALA A 98 -39.83 11.72 16.77
C ALA A 98 -39.77 10.19 16.60
N ILE A 99 -40.39 9.65 15.56
CA ILE A 99 -40.32 8.21 15.22
C ILE A 99 -38.90 7.84 14.84
N LEU A 100 -38.24 8.62 13.97
CA LEU A 100 -36.85 8.40 13.58
C LEU A 100 -35.90 8.43 14.78
N ASN A 101 -36.05 9.43 15.66
CA ASN A 101 -35.25 9.53 16.88
C ASN A 101 -35.48 8.34 17.81
N THR A 102 -36.73 7.90 17.95
CA THR A 102 -37.07 6.77 18.82
C THR A 102 -36.50 5.47 18.29
N CYS A 103 -36.69 5.17 17.01
CA CYS A 103 -36.12 3.99 16.37
C CYS A 103 -34.58 3.99 16.46
N ARG A 104 -33.95 5.16 16.29
CA ARG A 104 -32.50 5.32 16.47
C ARG A 104 -32.04 5.01 17.89
N VAL A 105 -32.79 5.47 18.91
CA VAL A 105 -32.44 5.23 20.32
C VAL A 105 -32.70 3.78 20.72
N ILE A 106 -33.80 3.15 20.29
CA ILE A 106 -34.11 1.77 20.67
C ILE A 106 -33.25 0.76 19.90
N GLY A 107 -32.99 1.02 18.62
CA GLY A 107 -32.17 0.17 17.74
C GLY A 107 -30.67 0.41 17.87
N GLY A 108 -30.23 1.40 18.64
CA GLY A 108 -28.82 1.80 18.73
C GLY A 108 -27.93 0.94 19.64
N TYR A 109 -28.40 -0.24 20.06
CA TYR A 109 -27.69 -1.12 20.99
C TYR A 109 -26.38 -1.66 20.43
N GLN A 110 -26.29 -1.75 19.09
CA GLN A 110 -25.11 -2.24 18.40
C GLN A 110 -24.82 -1.36 17.18
N PRO A 111 -23.75 -0.55 17.22
CA PRO A 111 -23.38 0.27 16.07
C PRO A 111 -22.95 -0.62 14.92
N VAL A 112 -23.39 -0.27 13.70
CA VAL A 112 -22.98 -0.95 12.48
C VAL A 112 -21.74 -0.26 11.92
N ALA A 113 -20.56 -0.66 12.42
CA ALA A 113 -19.28 0.01 12.15
C ALA A 113 -18.96 0.12 10.64
N TRP A 114 -19.36 -0.87 9.84
CA TRP A 114 -19.10 -0.84 8.41
C TRP A 114 -19.95 0.18 7.64
N LEU A 115 -21.05 0.71 8.19
CA LEU A 115 -21.87 1.72 7.49
C LEU A 115 -21.13 3.04 7.30
N SER A 116 -20.30 3.45 8.27
CA SER A 116 -19.45 4.63 8.12
C SER A 116 -18.30 4.35 7.16
N GLY A 117 -17.67 3.17 7.28
CA GLY A 117 -16.53 2.77 6.45
C GLY A 117 -16.86 2.50 4.98
N ARG A 118 -18.12 2.17 4.63
CA ARG A 118 -18.49 1.87 3.22
C ARG A 118 -18.49 3.10 2.31
N ASP A 119 -18.64 4.29 2.88
CA ASP A 119 -18.68 5.52 2.10
C ASP A 119 -17.27 5.83 1.58
N LYS A 120 -17.02 5.40 0.34
CA LYS A 120 -15.72 5.58 -0.33
C LYS A 120 -15.34 7.05 -0.51
N SER A 121 -16.30 7.97 -0.50
CA SER A 121 -16.01 9.41 -0.59
C SER A 121 -15.40 9.94 0.71
N ARG A 122 -15.83 9.40 1.86
CA ARG A 122 -15.37 9.80 3.20
C ARG A 122 -14.20 8.95 3.70
N ASN A 123 -14.18 7.66 3.33
CA ASN A 123 -13.21 6.67 3.80
C ASN A 123 -12.51 5.94 2.64
N PRO A 124 -11.78 6.67 1.77
CA PRO A 124 -11.11 6.07 0.60
C PRO A 124 -9.97 5.11 0.95
N GLN A 125 -9.60 5.00 2.22
CA GLN A 125 -8.49 4.20 2.72
C GLN A 125 -8.87 2.74 3.05
N VAL A 126 -10.16 2.45 3.17
CA VAL A 126 -10.65 1.08 3.38
C VAL A 126 -10.24 0.18 2.21
N TYR A 127 -9.66 -0.97 2.54
CA TYR A 127 -9.00 -1.93 1.66
C TYR A 127 -7.84 -1.38 0.82
N ARG A 128 -7.40 -0.12 1.07
CA ARG A 128 -6.11 0.40 0.57
C ARG A 128 -5.02 0.31 1.62
N THR A 129 -5.33 0.67 2.86
CA THR A 129 -4.35 0.67 3.96
C THR A 129 -4.82 -0.12 5.18
N HIS A 130 -6.13 -0.30 5.35
CA HIS A 130 -6.71 -1.07 6.45
C HIS A 130 -8.00 -1.76 6.02
N PRO A 131 -8.41 -2.86 6.67
CA PRO A 131 -9.67 -3.54 6.35
C PRO A 131 -10.89 -2.70 6.73
N LEU A 132 -12.08 -3.16 6.29
CA LEU A 132 -13.35 -2.58 6.72
C LEU A 132 -13.68 -3.09 8.13
N GLU A 133 -13.98 -2.19 9.06
CA GLU A 133 -14.33 -2.60 10.42
C GLU A 133 -15.65 -3.37 10.46
N SER A 134 -15.62 -4.54 11.10
CA SER A 134 -16.76 -5.41 11.33
C SER A 134 -16.73 -5.84 12.80
N ARG A 135 -17.81 -5.54 13.53
CA ARG A 135 -17.93 -5.80 14.99
C ARG A 135 -19.15 -6.62 15.35
N ASN A 136 -19.96 -7.00 14.36
CA ASN A 136 -21.25 -7.64 14.57
C ASN A 136 -21.29 -9.03 13.94
N TYR A 137 -22.43 -9.72 14.06
CA TYR A 137 -22.60 -11.09 13.57
C TYR A 137 -23.57 -11.19 12.38
N SER A 138 -23.91 -10.07 11.74
CA SER A 138 -24.81 -10.05 10.60
C SER A 138 -24.20 -10.79 9.41
N PRO A 139 -25.01 -11.23 8.42
CA PRO A 139 -24.48 -11.80 7.18
C PRO A 139 -23.44 -10.90 6.50
N ILE A 140 -23.66 -9.58 6.51
CA ILE A 140 -22.72 -8.61 5.94
C ILE A 140 -21.42 -8.58 6.74
N ASP A 141 -21.49 -8.57 8.07
CA ASP A 141 -20.30 -8.58 8.93
C ASP A 141 -19.46 -9.86 8.74
N ARG A 142 -20.12 -11.01 8.51
CA ARG A 142 -19.43 -12.27 8.16
C ARG A 142 -18.75 -12.20 6.81
N MET A 143 -19.42 -11.63 5.80
CA MET A 143 -18.81 -11.40 4.47
C MET A 143 -17.60 -10.47 4.59
N ILE A 144 -17.69 -9.42 5.39
CA ILE A 144 -16.57 -8.51 5.68
C ILE A 144 -15.44 -9.28 6.36
N GLY A 145 -15.74 -10.18 7.32
CA GLY A 145 -14.75 -11.05 7.96
C GLY A 145 -13.94 -11.86 6.95
N VAL A 146 -14.62 -12.56 6.03
CA VAL A 146 -13.98 -13.34 4.96
C VAL A 146 -13.16 -12.44 4.02
N ALA A 147 -13.70 -11.27 3.64
CA ALA A 147 -12.97 -10.32 2.79
C ALA A 147 -11.73 -9.76 3.49
N ASN A 148 -11.82 -9.46 4.79
CA ASN A 148 -10.72 -8.96 5.61
C ASN A 148 -9.62 -10.00 5.79
N GLU A 149 -9.97 -11.27 5.98
CA GLU A 149 -9.02 -12.38 6.00
C GLU A 149 -8.23 -12.44 4.69
N LYS A 150 -8.92 -12.46 3.54
CA LYS A 150 -8.27 -12.46 2.22
C LYS A 150 -7.43 -11.23 1.95
N TRP A 151 -7.89 -10.06 2.37
CA TRP A 151 -7.12 -8.83 2.26
C TRP A 151 -5.87 -8.86 3.14
N SER A 152 -5.95 -9.43 4.34
CA SER A 152 -4.82 -9.51 5.28
C SER A 152 -3.77 -10.52 4.83
N GLU A 153 -4.16 -11.57 4.10
CA GLU A 153 -3.24 -12.50 3.44
C GLU A 153 -2.41 -11.83 2.33
N SER A 154 -2.92 -10.76 1.69
CA SER A 154 -2.29 -10.15 0.51
C SER A 154 -2.65 -8.66 0.36
N PRO A 155 -2.26 -7.79 1.31
CA PRO A 155 -2.54 -6.37 1.20
C PRO A 155 -1.71 -5.77 0.06
N LEU A 156 -2.35 -4.95 -0.78
CA LEU A 156 -1.65 -4.21 -1.82
C LEU A 156 -0.88 -3.05 -1.20
N ILE A 157 0.42 -3.27 -1.00
CA ILE A 157 1.31 -2.22 -0.50
C ILE A 157 1.73 -1.34 -1.66
N ALA A 158 1.36 -0.06 -1.61
CA ALA A 158 1.83 0.93 -2.57
C ALA A 158 3.35 1.03 -2.51
N ARG A 159 4.00 0.98 -3.68
CA ARG A 159 5.45 1.09 -3.81
C ARG A 159 5.84 2.39 -4.49
N PRO A 160 6.97 2.99 -4.11
CA PRO A 160 7.50 4.14 -4.82
C PRO A 160 7.71 3.83 -6.30
N VAL A 161 7.26 4.73 -7.17
CA VAL A 161 7.25 4.50 -8.63
C VAL A 161 8.67 4.39 -9.18
N HIS A 162 9.67 5.05 -8.56
CA HIS A 162 11.07 4.98 -8.98
C HIS A 162 11.67 3.57 -8.94
N GLN A 163 11.10 2.65 -8.14
CA GLN A 163 11.52 1.23 -8.14
C GLN A 163 11.26 0.53 -9.48
N PHE A 164 10.40 1.11 -10.32
CA PHE A 164 10.04 0.60 -11.64
C PHE A 164 10.66 1.45 -12.74
N ARG A 165 11.64 2.32 -12.46
CA ARG A 165 12.28 3.17 -13.47
C ARG A 165 12.73 2.36 -14.68
N ASP A 166 13.32 1.20 -14.44
CA ASP A 166 13.86 0.30 -15.47
C ASP A 166 12.83 -0.74 -15.95
N PHE A 167 11.53 -0.48 -15.71
CA PHE A 167 10.45 -1.33 -16.19
C PHE A 167 10.50 -1.49 -17.71
N PHE A 168 10.78 -0.41 -18.44
CA PHE A 168 11.14 -0.46 -19.85
C PHE A 168 12.64 -0.24 -20.05
N PRO A 169 13.25 -0.88 -21.07
CA PRO A 169 14.63 -0.59 -21.45
C PRO A 169 14.79 0.89 -21.84
N SER A 170 16.01 1.41 -21.76
CA SER A 170 16.32 2.76 -22.24
C SER A 170 16.05 2.87 -23.74
N VAL A 171 15.48 4.00 -24.16
CA VAL A 171 15.22 4.30 -25.57
C VAL A 171 16.40 5.07 -26.14
N GLU A 172 17.07 4.50 -27.14
CA GLU A 172 18.21 5.14 -27.83
C GLU A 172 17.75 6.06 -28.96
N ASN A 173 16.48 6.00 -29.38
CA ASN A 173 15.92 6.79 -30.47
C ASN A 173 15.49 8.20 -29.99
N PRO A 174 16.22 9.27 -30.37
CA PRO A 174 15.90 10.63 -29.93
C PRO A 174 14.60 11.16 -30.54
N THR A 175 14.24 10.73 -31.75
CA THR A 175 13.02 11.16 -32.45
C THR A 175 11.78 10.67 -31.71
N LEU A 176 11.73 9.39 -31.36
CA LEU A 176 10.62 8.84 -30.56
C LEU A 176 10.56 9.45 -29.15
N THR A 177 11.71 9.81 -28.58
CA THR A 177 11.77 10.51 -27.29
C THR A 177 11.14 11.91 -27.38
N GLY A 178 11.39 12.64 -28.47
CA GLY A 178 10.75 13.92 -28.77
C GLY A 178 9.23 13.80 -28.94
N ILE A 179 8.79 12.85 -29.77
CA ILE A 179 7.36 12.55 -29.99
C ILE A 179 6.66 12.20 -28.66
N ALA A 180 7.27 11.35 -27.84
CA ALA A 180 6.73 11.02 -26.52
C ALA A 180 6.62 12.26 -25.60
N GLY A 181 7.53 13.22 -25.73
CA GLY A 181 7.48 14.50 -25.02
C GLY A 181 6.26 15.32 -25.45
N GLU A 182 6.04 15.48 -26.75
CA GLU A 182 4.89 16.22 -27.31
C GLU A 182 3.56 15.57 -26.92
N ILE A 183 3.49 14.24 -26.97
CA ILE A 183 2.31 13.48 -26.56
C ILE A 183 2.00 13.72 -25.08
N LYS A 184 3.03 13.69 -24.23
CA LYS A 184 2.92 13.95 -22.80
C LYS A 184 2.43 15.36 -22.51
N GLU A 185 2.98 16.39 -23.15
CA GLU A 185 2.56 17.77 -22.92
C GLU A 185 1.10 17.99 -23.36
N THR A 186 0.73 17.51 -24.55
CA THR A 186 -0.65 17.58 -25.03
C THR A 186 -1.64 16.88 -24.09
N TYR A 187 -1.30 15.68 -23.62
CA TYR A 187 -2.10 14.95 -22.65
C TYR A 187 -2.25 15.71 -21.31
N ASN A 188 -1.17 16.29 -20.82
CA ASN A 188 -1.17 17.09 -19.60
C ASN A 188 -2.01 18.36 -19.73
N ASP A 189 -2.03 19.00 -20.90
CA ASP A 189 -2.85 20.17 -21.16
C ASP A 189 -4.34 19.88 -21.05
N TYR A 190 -4.81 18.76 -21.60
CA TYR A 190 -6.20 18.31 -21.40
C TYR A 190 -6.53 18.09 -19.92
N LEU A 191 -5.66 17.38 -19.19
CA LEU A 191 -5.86 17.13 -17.75
C LEU A 191 -5.85 18.41 -16.93
N LYS A 192 -4.93 19.34 -17.23
CA LYS A 192 -4.84 20.64 -16.57
C LYS A 192 -6.13 21.43 -16.81
N ARG A 193 -6.61 21.49 -18.06
CA ARG A 193 -7.88 22.16 -18.40
C ARG A 193 -9.07 21.57 -17.62
N ALA A 194 -9.21 20.24 -17.60
CA ALA A 194 -10.30 19.58 -16.88
C ALA A 194 -10.24 19.87 -15.37
N ARG A 195 -9.06 19.70 -14.75
CA ARG A 195 -8.86 19.97 -13.31
C ARG A 195 -9.12 21.43 -12.96
N THR A 196 -8.56 22.38 -13.73
CA THR A 196 -8.79 23.81 -13.52
C THR A 196 -10.27 24.15 -13.55
N LEU A 197 -11.06 23.56 -14.46
CA LEU A 197 -12.51 23.78 -14.47
C LEU A 197 -13.22 23.14 -13.26
N THR A 198 -12.82 21.93 -12.86
CA THR A 198 -13.36 21.27 -11.66
C THR A 198 -13.08 22.07 -10.38
N ASP A 199 -11.86 22.57 -10.22
CA ASP A 199 -11.45 23.37 -9.08
C ASP A 199 -12.23 24.69 -9.06
N LEU A 200 -12.28 25.40 -10.20
CA LEU A 200 -13.07 26.63 -10.33
C LEU A 200 -14.56 26.41 -10.05
N LYS A 201 -15.15 25.31 -10.52
CA LYS A 201 -16.55 24.97 -10.21
C LYS A 201 -16.77 24.75 -8.71
N SER A 202 -15.80 24.14 -8.03
CA SER A 202 -15.88 23.84 -6.61
C SER A 202 -15.71 25.10 -5.76
N GLU A 203 -14.78 25.98 -6.14
CA GLU A 203 -14.52 27.27 -5.49
C GLU A 203 -15.61 28.30 -5.79
N HIS A 204 -16.17 28.27 -7.00
CA HIS A 204 -17.15 29.22 -7.51
C HIS A 204 -18.34 28.50 -8.17
N PRO A 205 -19.29 27.93 -7.39
CA PRO A 205 -20.44 27.19 -7.94
C PRO A 205 -21.36 28.02 -8.86
N GLU A 206 -21.32 29.35 -8.71
CA GLU A 206 -22.08 30.31 -9.51
C GLU A 206 -21.61 30.39 -10.98
N LEU A 207 -20.45 29.83 -11.32
CA LEU A 207 -19.91 29.85 -12.69
C LEU A 207 -20.49 28.78 -13.61
N ILE A 208 -21.60 28.14 -13.22
CA ILE A 208 -22.32 27.16 -14.06
C ILE A 208 -22.85 27.80 -15.35
N GLU A 209 -23.18 29.08 -15.31
CA GLU A 209 -23.58 29.92 -16.44
C GLU A 209 -22.40 30.68 -17.06
N PRO A 210 -22.54 31.21 -18.30
CA PRO A 210 -21.55 32.12 -18.87
C PRO A 210 -21.21 33.26 -17.91
N HIS A 211 -19.92 33.57 -17.80
CA HIS A 211 -19.39 34.54 -16.85
C HIS A 211 -18.27 35.37 -17.48
N ILE A 212 -17.97 36.52 -16.88
CA ILE A 212 -16.81 37.33 -17.27
C ILE A 212 -15.74 37.16 -16.20
N GLU A 213 -14.57 36.69 -16.61
CA GLU A 213 -13.36 36.67 -15.79
C GLU A 213 -12.68 38.04 -15.90
N VAL A 214 -12.56 38.74 -14.78
CA VAL A 214 -11.95 40.07 -14.70
C VAL A 214 -10.64 39.98 -13.93
N THR A 215 -9.54 40.36 -14.57
CA THR A 215 -8.22 40.45 -13.95
C THR A 215 -7.87 41.91 -13.69
N SER A 216 -7.64 42.26 -12.42
CA SER A 216 -7.20 43.59 -12.02
C SER A 216 -5.80 43.90 -12.57
N ALA A 217 -5.64 45.04 -13.25
CA ALA A 217 -4.32 45.49 -13.74
C ALA A 217 -3.33 45.77 -12.60
N THR A 218 -3.81 46.25 -11.46
CA THR A 218 -2.96 46.66 -10.33
C THR A 218 -2.55 45.48 -9.42
N SER A 219 -3.48 44.55 -9.17
CA SER A 219 -3.27 43.47 -8.19
C SER A 219 -3.10 42.09 -8.83
N HIS A 220 -3.36 41.97 -10.13
CA HIS A 220 -3.42 40.70 -10.88
C HIS A 220 -4.38 39.66 -10.31
N LYS A 221 -5.25 40.06 -9.36
CA LYS A 221 -6.30 39.21 -8.80
C LYS A 221 -7.46 39.07 -9.78
N LYS A 222 -8.10 37.90 -9.75
CA LYS A 222 -9.24 37.56 -10.59
C LYS A 222 -10.53 37.67 -9.80
N ILE A 223 -11.55 38.27 -10.40
CA ILE A 223 -12.93 38.24 -9.91
C ILE A 223 -13.85 37.78 -11.03
N TYR A 224 -15.00 37.24 -10.66
CA TYR A 224 -15.95 36.71 -11.62
C TYR A 224 -17.25 37.51 -11.61
N LEU A 225 -17.70 37.91 -12.81
CA LEU A 225 -19.01 38.51 -13.02
C LEU A 225 -19.97 37.44 -13.53
N THR A 226 -21.11 37.31 -12.88
CA THR A 226 -22.15 36.31 -13.15
C THR A 226 -23.48 37.00 -13.49
N ARG A 227 -24.50 36.21 -13.87
CA ARG A 227 -25.85 36.70 -14.20
C ARG A 227 -25.85 37.73 -15.33
N LEU A 228 -25.03 37.49 -16.33
CA LEU A 228 -24.77 38.43 -17.42
C LEU A 228 -26.04 38.79 -18.21
N GLU A 229 -26.95 37.83 -18.40
CA GLU A 229 -28.23 38.04 -19.08
C GLU A 229 -29.10 39.08 -18.37
N ARG A 230 -29.26 38.95 -17.05
CA ARG A 230 -30.15 39.83 -16.27
C ARG A 230 -29.67 41.28 -16.22
N PHE A 231 -28.36 41.50 -16.33
CA PHE A 231 -27.77 42.84 -16.26
C PHE A 231 -27.34 43.38 -17.62
N GLY A 232 -27.74 42.76 -18.74
CA GLY A 232 -27.43 43.23 -20.08
C GLY A 232 -25.94 43.11 -20.45
N GLY A 233 -25.14 42.38 -19.67
CA GLY A 233 -23.73 42.13 -19.95
C GLY A 233 -23.51 41.28 -21.20
N LEU A 234 -24.51 40.49 -21.60
CA LEU A 234 -24.48 39.77 -22.87
C LEU A 234 -24.75 40.69 -24.08
N GLU A 235 -25.59 41.72 -23.90
CA GLU A 235 -26.05 42.62 -24.96
C GLU A 235 -25.10 43.83 -25.17
N SER A 236 -24.25 44.12 -24.19
CA SER A 236 -23.35 45.29 -24.18
C SER A 236 -22.12 45.17 -25.10
N GLY A 237 -22.09 44.20 -26.03
CA GLY A 237 -20.97 43.96 -26.96
C GLY A 237 -19.71 43.34 -26.34
N LEU A 238 -19.69 43.14 -25.02
CA LEU A 238 -18.57 42.54 -24.26
C LEU A 238 -18.31 41.06 -24.61
N LEU A 239 -19.27 40.39 -25.26
CA LEU A 239 -19.16 39.00 -25.68
C LEU A 239 -18.58 38.80 -27.09
N ALA A 240 -18.37 39.86 -27.86
CA ALA A 240 -18.13 39.74 -29.29
C ALA A 240 -16.71 39.25 -29.67
N THR A 241 -15.83 38.98 -28.70
CA THR A 241 -14.45 38.56 -28.97
C THR A 241 -13.91 37.58 -27.94
N ASP A 242 -13.23 36.52 -28.40
CA ASP A 242 -12.38 35.63 -27.58
C ASP A 242 -11.12 36.33 -27.02
N LYS A 243 -11.01 37.65 -27.22
CA LYS A 243 -9.88 38.46 -26.80
C LYS A 243 -10.24 39.25 -25.53
N PRO A 244 -9.28 39.43 -24.61
CA PRO A 244 -9.49 40.26 -23.44
C PRO A 244 -9.78 41.70 -23.85
N LEU A 245 -10.82 42.30 -23.27
CA LEU A 245 -11.13 43.72 -23.38
C LEU A 245 -10.64 44.45 -22.14
N THR A 246 -10.05 45.63 -22.32
CA THR A 246 -9.65 46.49 -21.20
C THR A 246 -10.80 47.44 -20.85
N LEU A 247 -11.23 47.45 -19.59
CA LEU A 247 -12.36 48.24 -19.16
C LEU A 247 -12.24 48.72 -17.71
N ASP A 248 -12.89 49.86 -17.42
CA ASP A 248 -12.99 50.42 -16.07
C ASP A 248 -14.29 49.95 -15.41
N LEU A 249 -14.17 49.29 -14.26
CA LEU A 249 -15.31 48.77 -13.50
C LEU A 249 -15.46 49.47 -12.17
N LYS A 250 -16.66 49.98 -11.88
CA LYS A 250 -17.04 50.45 -10.55
C LYS A 250 -17.91 49.40 -9.87
N LEU A 251 -17.54 49.02 -8.65
CA LEU A 251 -18.32 48.11 -7.82
C LEU A 251 -19.36 48.92 -7.04
N VAL A 252 -20.64 48.59 -7.19
CA VAL A 252 -21.76 49.26 -6.50
C VAL A 252 -22.59 48.26 -5.70
N HIS A 253 -23.40 48.74 -4.76
CA HIS A 253 -24.33 47.87 -4.03
C HIS A 253 -25.42 47.35 -4.97
N ASN A 254 -25.74 46.06 -4.83
CA ASN A 254 -26.86 45.44 -5.51
C ASN A 254 -28.05 45.26 -4.54
N GLN A 255 -29.27 45.34 -5.05
CA GLN A 255 -30.47 44.95 -4.30
C GLN A 255 -30.56 43.42 -4.26
N ILE A 256 -30.60 42.86 -3.05
CA ILE A 256 -30.61 41.41 -2.82
C ILE A 256 -32.05 40.90 -2.84
N ASP A 257 -32.30 39.83 -3.60
CA ASP A 257 -33.57 39.11 -3.60
C ASP A 257 -33.33 37.59 -3.58
N ARG A 258 -34.41 36.79 -3.60
CA ARG A 258 -34.30 35.32 -3.57
C ARG A 258 -33.60 34.74 -4.80
N GLU A 259 -33.65 35.42 -5.92
CA GLU A 259 -33.03 35.01 -7.18
C GLU A 259 -31.59 35.50 -7.29
N ILE A 260 -31.26 36.68 -6.75
CA ILE A 260 -29.92 37.27 -6.71
C ILE A 260 -29.48 37.51 -5.26
N PRO A 261 -28.74 36.55 -4.67
CA PRO A 261 -28.12 36.74 -3.37
C PRO A 261 -26.88 37.66 -3.43
N ASN A 262 -26.37 37.99 -4.62
CA ASN A 262 -25.15 38.78 -4.82
C ASN A 262 -25.30 40.21 -4.28
N THR A 263 -24.38 40.63 -3.40
CA THR A 263 -24.41 41.94 -2.71
C THR A 263 -23.81 43.08 -3.54
N LEU A 264 -23.00 42.77 -4.55
CA LEU A 264 -22.28 43.74 -5.38
C LEU A 264 -22.57 43.54 -6.87
N LEU A 265 -22.62 44.67 -7.59
CA LEU A 265 -22.79 44.75 -9.03
C LEU A 265 -21.57 45.44 -9.66
N ALA A 266 -21.10 44.95 -10.80
CA ALA A 266 -20.10 45.62 -11.62
C ALA A 266 -20.79 46.53 -12.65
N VAL A 267 -20.39 47.80 -12.64
CA VAL A 267 -20.81 48.80 -13.63
C VAL A 267 -19.59 49.18 -14.47
N ALA A 268 -19.63 48.88 -15.76
CA ALA A 268 -18.59 49.27 -16.70
C ALA A 268 -18.86 50.67 -17.24
N THR A 269 -17.78 51.41 -17.52
CA THR A 269 -17.85 52.64 -18.32
C THR A 269 -17.50 52.30 -19.76
N LEU A 270 -18.50 52.35 -20.65
CA LEU A 270 -18.38 52.02 -22.08
C LEU A 270 -18.47 53.31 -22.90
N ASN A 271 -17.70 53.42 -23.98
CA ASN A 271 -17.81 54.52 -24.93
C ASN A 271 -18.68 54.04 -26.10
N ILE A 272 -19.92 54.53 -26.16
CA ILE A 272 -20.90 54.21 -27.19
C ILE A 272 -21.16 55.51 -27.95
N ASP A 273 -20.89 55.52 -29.26
CA ASP A 273 -21.09 56.67 -30.15
C ASP A 273 -20.45 58.00 -29.67
N GLY A 274 -19.29 57.91 -29.03
CA GLY A 274 -18.55 59.07 -28.52
C GLY A 274 -19.03 59.59 -27.15
N GLN A 275 -20.01 58.95 -26.53
CA GLN A 275 -20.50 59.26 -25.19
C GLN A 275 -20.13 58.15 -24.19
N SER A 276 -19.64 58.56 -23.02
CA SER A 276 -19.34 57.62 -21.93
C SER A 276 -20.61 57.23 -21.19
N VAL A 277 -21.04 55.98 -21.34
CA VAL A 277 -22.22 55.41 -20.71
C VAL A 277 -21.78 54.44 -19.60
N GLN A 278 -22.38 54.58 -18.42
CA GLN A 278 -22.20 53.62 -17.33
C GLN A 278 -23.31 52.58 -17.38
N GLN A 279 -22.94 51.31 -17.57
CA GLN A 279 -23.90 50.21 -17.68
C GLN A 279 -23.52 49.07 -16.73
N PRO A 280 -24.50 48.47 -16.01
CA PRO A 280 -24.30 47.19 -15.36
C PRO A 280 -23.82 46.13 -16.36
N VAL A 281 -22.86 45.31 -15.96
CA VAL A 281 -22.30 44.27 -16.84
C VAL A 281 -22.32 42.87 -16.20
N GLY A 282 -22.69 42.79 -14.92
CA GLY A 282 -22.87 41.54 -14.20
C GLY A 282 -22.78 41.71 -12.69
N ALA A 283 -23.30 40.73 -11.95
CA ALA A 283 -23.17 40.66 -10.50
C ALA A 283 -21.82 40.05 -10.11
N ILE A 284 -21.20 40.52 -9.02
CA ILE A 284 -19.97 39.91 -8.52
C ILE A 284 -20.30 38.58 -7.85
N ALA A 285 -19.64 37.49 -8.25
CA ALA A 285 -19.78 36.19 -7.59
C ALA A 285 -19.52 36.30 -6.08
N LEU A 286 -20.39 35.69 -5.27
CA LEU A 286 -20.30 35.76 -3.79
C LEU A 286 -18.94 35.28 -3.29
N SER A 287 -18.48 34.17 -3.86
CA SER A 287 -17.15 33.61 -3.64
C SER A 287 -16.00 34.62 -3.90
N SER A 288 -16.08 35.43 -4.96
CA SER A 288 -15.09 36.51 -5.19
C SER A 288 -15.18 37.65 -4.18
N VAL A 289 -16.39 37.98 -3.70
CA VAL A 289 -16.57 38.99 -2.65
C VAL A 289 -15.90 38.54 -1.35
N GLU A 290 -16.12 37.29 -0.96
CA GLU A 290 -15.54 36.69 0.25
C GLU A 290 -14.02 36.55 0.14
N GLN A 291 -13.53 35.95 -0.94
CA GLN A 291 -12.10 35.67 -1.15
C GLN A 291 -11.24 36.92 -1.18
N HIS A 292 -11.78 38.06 -1.63
CA HIS A 292 -11.03 39.30 -1.79
C HIS A 292 -11.54 40.46 -0.94
N ASN A 293 -12.50 40.19 -0.03
CA ASN A 293 -13.13 41.18 0.84
C ASN A 293 -13.56 42.45 0.08
N LEU A 294 -14.26 42.23 -1.04
CA LEU A 294 -14.66 43.31 -1.95
C LEU A 294 -15.76 44.15 -1.31
N LYS A 295 -15.74 45.46 -1.59
CA LYS A 295 -16.71 46.42 -1.08
C LYS A 295 -17.15 47.37 -2.19
N ALA A 296 -18.38 47.85 -2.10
CA ALA A 296 -18.88 48.90 -2.98
C ALA A 296 -18.03 50.17 -2.87
N GLY A 297 -17.99 50.96 -3.94
CA GLY A 297 -17.18 52.17 -4.07
C GLY A 297 -15.76 51.93 -4.59
N ARG A 298 -15.31 50.67 -4.70
CA ARG A 298 -14.04 50.34 -5.38
C ARG A 298 -14.17 50.46 -6.89
N THR A 299 -13.09 50.92 -7.52
CA THR A 299 -12.94 50.95 -8.98
C THR A 299 -11.75 50.09 -9.40
N LEU A 300 -11.94 49.25 -10.40
CA LEU A 300 -10.89 48.53 -11.10
C LEU A 300 -10.60 49.28 -12.39
N ILE A 301 -9.46 49.94 -12.46
CA ILE A 301 -9.03 50.72 -13.62
C ILE A 301 -8.28 49.79 -14.57
N GLN A 302 -8.58 49.88 -15.86
CA GLN A 302 -7.96 49.10 -16.94
C GLN A 302 -7.96 47.59 -16.67
N ALA A 303 -9.03 47.08 -16.08
CA ALA A 303 -9.16 45.65 -15.83
C ALA A 303 -9.30 44.89 -17.15
N SER A 304 -8.62 43.74 -17.24
CA SER A 304 -8.75 42.84 -18.38
C SER A 304 -9.96 41.93 -18.14
N ALA A 305 -10.98 42.05 -19.00
CA ALA A 305 -12.20 41.27 -18.93
C ALA A 305 -12.27 40.31 -20.11
N ILE A 306 -12.52 39.03 -19.83
CA ILE A 306 -12.73 38.00 -20.86
C ILE A 306 -13.97 37.17 -20.55
N THR A 307 -14.82 37.01 -21.55
CA THR A 307 -16.00 36.17 -21.46
C THR A 307 -15.61 34.70 -21.49
N ARG A 308 -16.17 33.92 -20.58
CA ARG A 308 -15.97 32.48 -20.48
C ARG A 308 -17.31 31.76 -20.57
N PRO A 309 -17.38 30.60 -21.25
CA PRO A 309 -18.57 29.78 -21.20
C PRO A 309 -18.80 29.26 -19.78
N GLY A 310 -20.03 28.85 -19.49
CA GLY A 310 -20.37 28.19 -18.23
C GLY A 310 -19.57 26.93 -17.97
N ILE A 311 -19.37 26.63 -16.68
CA ILE A 311 -18.64 25.46 -16.19
C ILE A 311 -19.64 24.39 -15.74
N THR A 312 -20.14 23.62 -16.71
CA THR A 312 -21.07 22.52 -16.48
C THR A 312 -20.35 21.18 -16.37
N ASP A 313 -20.99 20.16 -15.77
CA ASP A 313 -20.44 18.80 -15.76
C ASP A 313 -20.22 18.27 -17.18
N GLY A 314 -21.18 18.46 -18.08
CA GLY A 314 -21.06 18.06 -19.48
C GLY A 314 -19.86 18.69 -20.22
N ARG A 315 -19.44 19.91 -19.84
CA ARG A 315 -18.24 20.54 -20.42
C ARG A 315 -16.96 19.88 -19.90
N ILE A 316 -16.90 19.57 -18.61
CA ILE A 316 -15.76 18.87 -18.00
C ILE A 316 -15.67 17.45 -18.59
N GLU A 317 -16.79 16.74 -18.70
CA GLU A 317 -16.89 15.44 -19.37
C GLU A 317 -16.47 15.52 -20.84
N GLY A 318 -16.87 16.57 -21.57
CA GLY A 318 -16.47 16.79 -22.95
C GLY A 318 -14.95 16.92 -23.12
N ILE A 319 -14.24 17.52 -22.16
CA ILE A 319 -12.76 17.58 -22.18
C ILE A 319 -12.16 16.19 -21.99
N TYR A 320 -12.72 15.37 -21.08
CA TYR A 320 -12.26 13.99 -20.92
C TYR A 320 -12.53 13.15 -22.16
N LYS A 321 -13.67 13.36 -22.84
CA LYS A 321 -13.95 12.72 -24.12
C LYS A 321 -12.94 13.11 -25.21
N GLN A 322 -12.60 14.39 -25.33
CA GLN A 322 -11.54 14.84 -26.25
C GLN A 322 -10.18 14.23 -25.92
N LEU A 323 -9.88 14.05 -24.63
CA LEU A 323 -8.66 13.37 -24.18
C LEU A 323 -8.65 11.90 -24.59
N ASP A 324 -9.78 11.20 -24.50
CA ASP A 324 -9.91 9.81 -24.94
C ASP A 324 -9.77 9.69 -26.47
N GLU A 325 -10.41 10.58 -27.23
CA GLU A 325 -10.25 10.67 -28.69
C GLU A 325 -8.79 10.94 -29.10
N TYR A 326 -8.10 11.82 -28.37
CA TYR A 326 -6.68 12.10 -28.57
C TYR A 326 -5.82 10.84 -28.34
N VAL A 327 -6.07 10.11 -27.25
CA VAL A 327 -5.35 8.86 -26.94
C VAL A 327 -5.57 7.82 -28.04
N ASP A 328 -6.80 7.65 -28.51
CA ASP A 328 -7.12 6.70 -29.58
C ASP A 328 -6.44 7.06 -30.90
N MET A 329 -6.44 8.35 -31.26
CA MET A 329 -5.73 8.86 -32.43
C MET A 329 -4.23 8.53 -32.37
N VAL A 330 -3.56 8.85 -31.26
CA VAL A 330 -2.13 8.55 -31.09
C VAL A 330 -1.87 7.05 -31.22
N ARG A 331 -2.72 6.20 -30.63
CA ARG A 331 -2.57 4.74 -30.74
C ARG A 331 -2.70 4.24 -32.18
N GLN A 332 -3.57 4.85 -32.98
CA GLN A 332 -3.80 4.47 -34.38
C GLN A 332 -2.68 4.95 -35.32
N GLN A 333 -2.06 6.09 -35.02
CA GLN A 333 -1.00 6.69 -35.86
C GLN A 333 0.32 5.92 -35.80
N HIS A 334 0.60 5.20 -34.71
CA HIS A 334 1.86 4.48 -34.55
C HIS A 334 1.74 2.97 -34.86
N PRO A 335 2.57 2.43 -35.77
CA PRO A 335 2.56 1.02 -36.14
C PRO A 335 3.09 0.14 -35.00
N ILE A 336 2.69 -1.12 -34.97
CA ILE A 336 2.94 -2.06 -33.84
C ILE A 336 4.42 -2.17 -33.47
N ASN A 337 5.31 -2.12 -34.47
CA ASN A 337 6.76 -2.18 -34.29
C ASN A 337 7.34 -0.97 -33.52
N GLU A 338 6.71 0.20 -33.60
CA GLU A 338 7.16 1.41 -32.91
C GLU A 338 6.53 1.59 -31.53
N ARG A 339 5.34 0.99 -31.30
CA ARG A 339 4.58 1.16 -30.05
C ARG A 339 5.37 0.79 -28.80
N ARG A 340 6.18 -0.27 -28.86
CA ARG A 340 6.97 -0.70 -27.71
C ARG A 340 8.06 0.31 -27.33
N GLU A 341 8.76 0.84 -28.33
CA GLU A 341 9.77 1.89 -28.10
C GLU A 341 9.12 3.20 -27.68
N LEU A 342 7.98 3.55 -28.25
CA LEU A 342 7.23 4.75 -27.85
C LEU A 342 6.66 4.62 -26.42
N ALA A 343 6.17 3.44 -26.02
CA ALA A 343 5.75 3.17 -24.65
C ALA A 343 6.93 3.30 -23.67
N ALA A 344 8.11 2.79 -24.04
CA ALA A 344 9.34 2.97 -23.28
C ALA A 344 9.75 4.46 -23.19
N ALA A 345 9.64 5.21 -24.28
CA ALA A 345 9.96 6.63 -24.31
C ALA A 345 9.00 7.44 -23.42
N LEU A 346 7.70 7.17 -23.50
CA LEU A 346 6.67 7.76 -22.63
C LEU A 346 6.92 7.41 -21.16
N TRP A 347 7.34 6.17 -20.88
CA TRP A 347 7.70 5.73 -19.53
C TRP A 347 8.86 6.54 -18.98
N HIS A 348 9.97 6.63 -19.71
CA HIS A 348 11.17 7.35 -19.26
C HIS A 348 10.94 8.86 -19.18
N ASN A 349 10.18 9.45 -20.11
CA ASN A 349 9.80 10.86 -20.08
C ASN A 349 8.91 11.22 -18.87
N ALA A 350 8.17 10.26 -18.30
CA ALA A 350 7.39 10.48 -17.09
C ALA A 350 8.24 10.40 -15.81
N HIS A 351 9.36 9.66 -15.83
CA HIS A 351 10.24 9.43 -14.68
C HIS A 351 11.41 10.43 -14.57
N THR A 352 11.38 11.55 -15.29
CA THR A 352 12.39 12.60 -15.12
C THR A 352 12.30 13.22 -13.72
N ARG A 353 13.47 13.51 -13.12
CA ARG A 353 13.60 14.15 -11.80
C ARG A 353 13.05 15.58 -11.87
N ASP A 354 11.75 15.74 -11.68
CA ASP A 354 11.12 17.02 -11.42
C ASP A 354 11.09 17.27 -9.90
N GLU A 355 11.16 18.53 -9.46
CA GLU A 355 11.20 18.93 -8.03
C GLU A 355 9.97 18.48 -7.22
N TYR A 356 8.92 18.01 -7.90
CA TYR A 356 7.67 17.54 -7.32
C TYR A 356 7.40 16.11 -7.78
N GLN A 357 7.77 15.13 -6.94
CA GLN A 357 7.31 13.72 -6.94
C GLN A 357 7.04 13.08 -8.32
N THR A 358 7.88 12.12 -8.73
CA THR A 358 7.74 11.24 -9.92
C THR A 358 6.33 11.25 -10.55
N LYS A 359 6.19 11.99 -11.67
CA LYS A 359 4.95 12.00 -12.46
C LYS A 359 4.69 10.56 -12.92
N LYS A 360 3.49 10.05 -12.60
CA LYS A 360 3.13 8.66 -12.88
C LYS A 360 3.17 8.44 -14.40
N ALA A 361 3.80 7.35 -14.85
CA ALA A 361 3.80 6.91 -16.26
C ALA A 361 2.42 6.39 -16.75
N LEU A 362 1.33 6.97 -16.25
CA LEU A 362 -0.06 6.63 -16.58
C LEU A 362 -0.32 6.69 -18.08
N LEU A 363 0.38 7.57 -18.79
CA LEU A 363 0.19 7.75 -20.22
C LEU A 363 0.63 6.53 -21.03
N ALA A 364 1.73 5.88 -20.64
CA ALA A 364 2.16 4.63 -21.27
C ALA A 364 1.11 3.52 -21.06
N PHE A 365 0.55 3.39 -19.85
CA PHE A 365 -0.54 2.44 -19.57
C PHE A 365 -1.80 2.73 -20.39
N LYS A 366 -2.12 4.02 -20.61
CA LYS A 366 -3.35 4.41 -21.32
C LYS A 366 -3.23 4.22 -22.83
N LEU A 367 -2.08 4.55 -23.42
CA LEU A 367 -1.84 4.45 -24.85
C LEU A 367 -1.52 3.02 -25.32
N PHE A 368 -0.70 2.30 -24.54
CA PHE A 368 -0.07 1.05 -24.95
C PHE A 368 -0.22 -0.05 -23.89
N PRO A 369 -1.48 -0.40 -23.52
CA PRO A 369 -1.73 -1.39 -22.46
C PRO A 369 -1.16 -2.77 -22.79
N ASP A 370 -1.22 -3.19 -24.05
CA ASP A 370 -0.74 -4.51 -24.47
C ASP A 370 0.79 -4.60 -24.37
N GLU A 371 1.50 -3.56 -24.81
CA GLU A 371 2.96 -3.47 -24.72
C GLU A 371 3.42 -3.43 -23.25
N VAL A 372 2.65 -2.75 -22.39
CA VAL A 372 2.89 -2.74 -20.94
C VAL A 372 2.66 -4.13 -20.33
N ILE A 373 1.60 -4.84 -20.71
CA ILE A 373 1.34 -6.22 -20.22
C ILE A 373 2.47 -7.15 -20.65
N GLN A 374 2.92 -7.07 -21.91
CA GLN A 374 4.05 -7.85 -22.41
C GLN A 374 5.37 -7.53 -21.70
N GLN A 375 5.57 -6.27 -21.30
CA GLN A 375 6.74 -5.88 -20.53
C GLN A 375 6.61 -6.36 -19.07
N LEU A 376 5.42 -6.32 -18.50
CA LEU A 376 5.12 -6.83 -17.15
C LEU A 376 5.34 -8.33 -17.04
N SER A 377 4.98 -9.12 -18.06
CA SER A 377 5.25 -10.56 -18.07
C SER A 377 6.73 -10.90 -18.11
N LYS A 378 7.59 -9.94 -18.45
CA LYS A 378 9.06 -10.08 -18.49
C LYS A 378 9.75 -9.39 -17.32
N LEU A 379 9.00 -8.70 -16.46
CA LEU A 379 9.55 -7.93 -15.35
C LEU A 379 10.18 -8.89 -14.33
N GLN A 380 11.49 -8.78 -14.16
CA GLN A 380 12.22 -9.42 -13.09
C GLN A 380 13.20 -8.41 -12.49
N PHE A 381 13.16 -8.24 -11.18
CA PHE A 381 14.14 -7.40 -10.50
C PHE A 381 15.45 -8.17 -10.37
N THR A 382 16.48 -7.66 -11.03
CA THR A 382 17.81 -8.30 -11.12
C THR A 382 18.87 -7.56 -10.32
N GLU A 383 18.70 -6.26 -10.11
CA GLU A 383 19.63 -5.43 -9.38
C GLU A 383 18.95 -4.88 -8.11
N LEU A 384 19.44 -5.32 -6.96
CA LEU A 384 19.02 -4.77 -5.66
C LEU A 384 20.19 -4.04 -5.01
N LYS A 385 19.87 -3.11 -4.12
CA LYS A 385 20.88 -2.41 -3.31
C LYS A 385 20.53 -2.51 -1.83
N VAL A 386 21.50 -2.90 -1.01
CA VAL A 386 21.39 -2.93 0.45
C VAL A 386 22.27 -1.85 1.08
N VAL A 387 21.89 -1.40 2.27
CA VAL A 387 22.60 -0.38 3.05
C VAL A 387 22.73 -0.78 4.50
N GLY A 388 23.77 -0.31 5.17
CA GLY A 388 23.97 -0.58 6.59
C GLY A 388 24.81 -1.81 6.89
N LEU A 389 25.62 -2.26 5.93
CA LEU A 389 26.57 -3.37 6.12
C LEU A 389 27.58 -3.12 7.26
N HIS A 390 27.79 -1.87 7.66
CA HIS A 390 28.65 -1.48 8.77
C HIS A 390 27.96 -1.51 10.14
N PHE A 391 26.64 -1.74 10.20
CA PHE A 391 25.90 -1.81 11.46
C PHE A 391 25.97 -3.22 12.06
N PRO A 392 25.82 -3.35 13.40
CA PRO A 392 25.81 -4.66 14.07
C PRO A 392 24.70 -5.62 13.63
N THR A 393 23.66 -5.10 12.96
CA THR A 393 22.59 -5.91 12.37
C THR A 393 23.06 -6.79 11.20
N ASN A 394 24.23 -6.50 10.63
CA ASN A 394 24.86 -7.37 9.65
C ASN A 394 25.58 -8.52 10.37
N GLU A 395 25.04 -9.73 10.26
CA GLU A 395 25.56 -10.92 10.92
C GLU A 395 26.85 -11.48 10.27
N TYR A 396 27.27 -10.91 9.14
CA TYR A 396 28.54 -11.21 8.48
C TYR A 396 29.68 -10.26 8.87
N GLY A 397 29.41 -9.25 9.70
CA GLY A 397 30.41 -8.29 10.18
C GLY A 397 31.18 -7.63 9.02
N ASN A 398 32.50 -7.75 9.02
CA ASN A 398 33.38 -7.04 8.08
C ASN A 398 33.73 -7.83 6.82
N LYS A 399 32.98 -8.90 6.49
CA LYS A 399 33.20 -9.69 5.29
C LYS A 399 33.19 -8.80 4.04
N GLN A 400 34.24 -8.91 3.24
CA GLN A 400 34.41 -8.14 2.00
C GLN A 400 33.82 -8.93 0.84
N TRP A 401 32.56 -8.67 0.51
CA TRP A 401 31.88 -9.34 -0.61
C TRP A 401 32.40 -8.83 -1.96
N ARG A 402 32.95 -9.74 -2.78
CA ARG A 402 33.61 -9.42 -4.07
C ARG A 402 32.93 -10.05 -5.29
N GLY A 403 31.62 -10.27 -5.22
CA GLY A 403 30.83 -10.92 -6.28
C GLY A 403 30.56 -12.41 -6.06
N GLU A 404 30.91 -12.93 -4.89
CA GLU A 404 30.59 -14.30 -4.46
C GLU A 404 29.09 -14.57 -4.62
N GLU A 405 28.77 -15.74 -5.16
CA GLU A 405 27.39 -16.20 -5.31
C GLU A 405 26.89 -16.81 -4.00
N ALA A 406 25.68 -16.44 -3.59
CA ALA A 406 25.08 -16.96 -2.39
C ALA A 406 23.55 -17.13 -2.52
N ASP A 407 23.01 -18.08 -1.75
CA ASP A 407 21.57 -18.27 -1.60
C ASP A 407 20.98 -17.19 -0.71
N CYS A 408 20.04 -16.43 -1.29
CA CYS A 408 19.46 -15.24 -0.70
C CYS A 408 17.94 -15.38 -0.50
N GLU A 409 17.41 -14.67 0.50
CA GLU A 409 15.98 -14.56 0.76
C GLU A 409 15.60 -13.12 1.12
N ILE A 410 14.48 -12.62 0.60
CA ILE A 410 13.86 -11.39 1.10
C ILE A 410 13.09 -11.70 2.37
N ALA A 411 13.46 -11.07 3.48
CA ALA A 411 12.79 -11.25 4.77
C ALA A 411 12.41 -9.90 5.40
N LEU A 412 11.56 -9.94 6.42
CA LEU A 412 11.40 -8.85 7.37
C LEU A 412 12.33 -9.06 8.56
N HIS A 413 12.90 -7.97 9.06
CA HIS A 413 13.70 -7.96 10.27
C HIS A 413 13.51 -6.64 11.02
N SER A 414 13.35 -6.73 12.34
CA SER A 414 13.20 -5.56 13.20
C SER A 414 14.55 -4.87 13.40
N ILE A 415 14.68 -3.64 12.95
CA ILE A 415 15.90 -2.83 13.06
C ILE A 415 15.57 -1.57 13.89
N PRO A 416 16.37 -1.22 14.91
CA PRO A 416 16.17 0.00 15.67
C PRO A 416 16.40 1.23 14.81
N ASP A 417 15.51 2.20 14.91
CA ASP A 417 15.67 3.51 14.29
C ASP A 417 16.63 4.40 15.13
N LYS A 418 16.74 5.69 14.77
CA LYS A 418 17.58 6.65 15.50
C LYS A 418 17.10 6.94 16.92
N SER A 419 15.83 6.67 17.23
CA SER A 419 15.24 6.84 18.56
C SER A 419 15.32 5.56 19.41
N GLY A 420 15.75 4.45 18.81
CA GLY A 420 15.80 3.12 19.44
C GLY A 420 14.51 2.32 19.30
N GLN A 421 13.49 2.86 18.61
CA GLN A 421 12.25 2.15 18.33
C GLN A 421 12.49 1.11 17.23
N LEU A 422 12.00 -0.11 17.43
CA LEU A 422 12.10 -1.19 16.45
C LEU A 422 11.13 -0.94 15.29
N GLU A 423 11.68 -0.93 14.08
CA GLU A 423 10.93 -0.82 12.83
C GLU A 423 11.17 -2.08 11.97
N GLU A 424 10.11 -2.70 11.44
CA GLU A 424 10.26 -3.82 10.51
C GLU A 424 10.77 -3.32 9.16
N LYS A 425 11.96 -3.78 8.77
CA LYS A 425 12.57 -3.46 7.48
C LYS A 425 12.70 -4.70 6.62
N ARG A 426 12.55 -4.51 5.30
CA ARG A 426 12.88 -5.54 4.31
C ARG A 426 14.39 -5.68 4.23
N VAL A 427 14.89 -6.87 4.54
CA VAL A 427 16.30 -7.23 4.51
C VAL A 427 16.55 -8.33 3.49
N ILE A 428 17.80 -8.43 3.08
CA ILE A 428 18.30 -9.64 2.43
C ILE A 428 18.92 -10.50 3.50
N LYS A 429 18.47 -11.76 3.57
CA LYS A 429 19.17 -12.82 4.26
C LYS A 429 20.03 -13.58 3.27
N VAL A 430 21.22 -13.95 3.70
CA VAL A 430 22.11 -14.87 2.99
C VAL A 430 22.26 -16.08 3.91
N GLU A 431 22.02 -17.30 3.43
CA GLU A 431 22.16 -18.53 4.25
C GLU A 431 21.50 -18.42 5.64
N ASN A 432 20.27 -17.88 5.69
CA ASN A 432 19.47 -17.58 6.90
C ASN A 432 19.98 -16.47 7.84
N LYS A 433 21.12 -15.85 7.55
CA LYS A 433 21.68 -14.72 8.31
C LYS A 433 21.38 -13.39 7.64
N VAL A 434 21.05 -12.37 8.42
CA VAL A 434 20.76 -11.01 7.95
C VAL A 434 22.04 -10.36 7.43
N LEU A 435 22.01 -9.97 6.14
CA LEU A 435 23.07 -9.19 5.52
C LEU A 435 22.86 -7.69 5.80
N ALA A 436 21.76 -7.14 5.29
CA ALA A 436 21.43 -5.72 5.43
C ALA A 436 20.02 -5.40 4.91
N PRO A 437 19.39 -4.29 5.35
CA PRO A 437 18.17 -3.77 4.76
C PRO A 437 18.35 -3.27 3.32
N LEU A 438 17.31 -3.43 2.50
CA LEU A 438 17.23 -2.82 1.17
C LEU A 438 17.20 -1.28 1.30
N THR A 439 17.80 -0.58 0.33
CA THR A 439 17.63 0.87 0.24
C THR A 439 16.21 1.23 -0.17
N ASN A 440 15.75 2.44 0.18
CA ASN A 440 14.43 2.93 -0.23
C ASN A 440 14.29 3.05 -1.77
N GLU A 441 15.41 3.18 -2.47
CA GLU A 441 15.48 3.28 -3.93
C GLU A 441 15.52 1.92 -4.63
N SER A 442 16.00 0.88 -3.94
CA SER A 442 16.05 -0.46 -4.50
C SER A 442 14.64 -0.98 -4.79
N PRO A 443 14.42 -1.64 -5.94
CA PRO A 443 13.23 -2.46 -6.10
C PRO A 443 13.20 -3.53 -5.01
N ALA A 444 12.00 -3.96 -4.65
CA ALA A 444 11.79 -4.97 -3.63
C ALA A 444 11.01 -6.16 -4.21
N MET A 445 11.52 -7.38 -4.06
CA MET A 445 10.72 -8.58 -4.32
C MET A 445 9.76 -8.86 -3.15
N ALA A 446 8.87 -9.83 -3.30
CA ALA A 446 7.95 -10.23 -2.24
C ALA A 446 8.74 -10.80 -1.04
N ILE A 447 8.20 -10.64 0.17
CA ILE A 447 8.79 -11.26 1.37
C ILE A 447 8.64 -12.78 1.23
N GLY A 448 9.72 -13.51 1.52
CA GLY A 448 9.85 -14.95 1.31
C GLY A 448 10.36 -15.33 -0.08
N THR A 449 10.62 -14.36 -0.99
CA THR A 449 11.25 -14.68 -2.28
C THR A 449 12.67 -15.17 -2.05
N LYS A 450 12.99 -16.34 -2.61
CA LYS A 450 14.33 -16.97 -2.57
C LYS A 450 14.99 -16.89 -3.95
N PHE A 451 16.30 -16.69 -3.99
CA PHE A 451 17.05 -16.52 -5.23
C PHE A 451 18.55 -16.67 -4.99
N LYS A 452 19.32 -16.92 -6.05
CA LYS A 452 20.78 -16.81 -6.03
C LYS A 452 21.20 -15.43 -6.49
N ALA A 453 22.22 -14.86 -5.85
CA ALA A 453 22.78 -13.59 -6.27
C ALA A 453 24.28 -13.49 -6.03
N SER A 454 24.94 -12.69 -6.86
CA SER A 454 26.30 -12.21 -6.62
C SER A 454 26.26 -10.94 -5.78
N ILE A 455 27.01 -10.92 -4.68
CA ILE A 455 27.04 -9.80 -3.73
C ILE A 455 28.32 -8.99 -3.94
N LEU A 456 28.19 -7.73 -4.34
CA LEU A 456 29.31 -6.83 -4.58
C LEU A 456 29.25 -5.65 -3.60
N ALA A 457 30.10 -5.68 -2.57
CA ALA A 457 30.21 -4.57 -1.63
C ALA A 457 30.91 -3.37 -2.29
N GLU A 458 30.39 -2.16 -2.05
CA GLU A 458 31.09 -0.95 -2.49
C GLU A 458 32.45 -0.83 -1.76
N PRO A 459 33.49 -0.27 -2.42
CA PRO A 459 34.77 -0.04 -1.78
C PRO A 459 34.62 0.75 -0.47
N SER A 460 35.41 0.38 0.53
CA SER A 460 35.42 1.08 1.81
C SER A 460 35.74 2.56 1.64
N SER A 461 34.94 3.43 2.26
CA SER A 461 35.18 4.88 2.26
C SER A 461 36.22 5.36 3.29
N GLY A 462 36.77 4.42 4.08
CA GLY A 462 37.62 4.71 5.23
C GLY A 462 38.56 3.59 5.63
N VAL A 463 39.44 3.90 6.58
CA VAL A 463 40.41 2.99 7.20
C VAL A 463 40.30 3.10 8.71
N ILE A 464 40.36 1.97 9.40
CA ILE A 464 40.50 1.86 10.85
C ILE A 464 41.98 1.61 11.14
N ALA A 465 42.58 2.55 11.87
CA ALA A 465 43.92 2.44 12.42
C ALA A 465 43.85 1.93 13.85
N THR A 466 44.34 0.72 14.10
CA THR A 466 44.36 0.08 15.42
C THR A 466 45.76 0.09 16.00
N THR A 467 45.95 0.80 17.10
CA THR A 467 47.25 0.84 17.82
C THR A 467 47.56 -0.51 18.48
N PRO A 468 48.84 -0.82 18.79
CA PRO A 468 49.22 -2.03 19.52
C PRO A 468 48.51 -2.20 20.88
N LYS A 469 48.05 -1.09 21.48
CA LYS A 469 47.30 -1.08 22.74
C LYS A 469 45.78 -1.26 22.55
N GLY A 470 45.32 -1.57 21.34
CA GLY A 470 43.91 -1.80 21.01
C GLY A 470 43.05 -0.55 20.77
N ASN A 471 43.61 0.67 20.85
CA ASN A 471 42.85 1.88 20.51
C ASN A 471 42.63 2.00 19.00
N THR A 472 41.41 2.30 18.58
CA THR A 472 41.04 2.47 17.17
C THR A 472 40.77 3.92 16.82
N LEU A 473 41.33 4.38 15.69
CA LEU A 473 41.04 5.66 15.07
C LEU A 473 40.47 5.43 13.68
N LYS A 474 39.41 6.15 13.31
CA LYS A 474 38.78 6.02 12.00
C LYS A 474 39.15 7.19 11.11
N ILE A 475 39.62 6.85 9.92
CA ILE A 475 40.14 7.75 8.89
C ILE A 475 39.16 7.66 7.72
N GLY A 476 38.53 8.77 7.37
CA GLY A 476 37.60 8.85 6.25
C GLY A 476 38.19 9.55 5.03
N GLN A 477 37.36 9.68 3.99
CA GLN A 477 37.66 10.40 2.76
C GLN A 477 38.86 9.85 1.96
N ILE A 478 39.25 8.59 2.18
CA ILE A 478 40.40 7.94 1.53
C ILE A 478 40.33 8.07 -0.01
N LYS A 479 39.12 7.99 -0.55
CA LYS A 479 38.83 8.17 -1.99
C LYS A 479 39.35 9.47 -2.61
N ASN A 480 39.58 10.51 -1.81
CA ASN A 480 40.04 11.83 -2.26
C ASN A 480 41.57 11.97 -2.24
N PHE A 481 42.32 10.94 -1.80
CA PHE A 481 43.76 11.03 -1.56
C PHE A 481 44.54 9.89 -2.24
N ALA A 482 45.84 9.80 -1.94
CA ALA A 482 46.81 8.98 -2.67
C ALA A 482 46.52 7.46 -2.62
N TYR A 483 45.80 7.01 -1.60
CA TYR A 483 45.56 5.58 -1.35
C TYR A 483 44.12 5.14 -1.69
N ARG A 484 43.44 5.86 -2.60
CA ARG A 484 42.03 5.60 -2.95
C ARG A 484 41.72 4.19 -3.46
N GLU A 485 42.67 3.54 -4.12
CA GLU A 485 42.51 2.17 -4.66
C GLU A 485 43.15 1.09 -3.77
N HIS A 486 43.79 1.48 -2.65
CA HIS A 486 44.53 0.53 -1.82
C HIS A 486 43.62 -0.19 -0.83
N SER A 487 43.78 -1.51 -0.72
CA SER A 487 42.95 -2.36 0.15
C SER A 487 43.72 -2.79 1.40
N TRP A 488 43.38 -2.20 2.55
CA TRP A 488 44.06 -2.42 3.82
C TRP A 488 43.60 -3.71 4.51
N GLN A 489 44.53 -4.63 4.80
CA GLN A 489 44.26 -5.96 5.39
C GLN A 489 44.91 -6.18 6.78
N GLY A 490 45.06 -5.13 7.57
CA GLY A 490 45.70 -5.19 8.89
C GLY A 490 47.22 -4.99 8.85
N GLU A 491 47.74 -4.47 7.75
CA GLU A 491 49.16 -4.14 7.60
C GLU A 491 49.59 -3.07 8.60
N GLU A 492 50.78 -3.23 9.16
CA GLU A 492 51.32 -2.29 10.14
C GLU A 492 51.98 -1.12 9.43
N ALA A 493 51.59 0.09 9.82
CA ALA A 493 52.05 1.31 9.18
C ALA A 493 52.28 2.42 10.19
N LYS A 494 53.24 3.30 9.89
CA LYS A 494 53.53 4.49 10.69
C LYS A 494 52.76 5.66 10.10
N ILE A 495 51.66 6.04 10.75
CA ILE A 495 50.81 7.16 10.34
C ILE A 495 51.13 8.42 11.14
N ASN A 496 50.98 9.58 10.51
CA ASN A 496 51.10 10.88 11.16
C ASN A 496 49.78 11.65 11.06
N ILE A 497 49.32 12.23 12.16
CA ILE A 497 48.05 12.95 12.26
C ILE A 497 48.35 14.40 12.65
N ALA A 498 48.07 15.36 11.77
CA ALA A 498 48.33 16.78 12.02
C ALA A 498 47.14 17.67 11.66
N LEU A 499 46.98 18.78 12.38
CA LEU A 499 46.04 19.83 12.00
C LEU A 499 46.66 20.69 10.89
N VAL A 500 46.09 20.61 9.69
CA VAL A 500 46.54 21.36 8.51
C VAL A 500 45.51 22.43 8.18
N ASN A 501 45.97 23.65 7.92
CA ASN A 501 45.12 24.77 7.54
C ASN A 501 45.04 24.86 6.01
N ASN A 502 43.85 24.68 5.43
CA ASN A 502 43.66 24.59 3.97
C ASN A 502 43.00 25.85 3.38
N GLY A 503 43.33 27.03 3.89
CA GLY A 503 42.76 28.32 3.42
C GLY A 503 41.27 28.56 3.76
N GLN A 504 40.55 27.57 4.30
CA GLN A 504 39.21 27.74 4.87
C GLN A 504 39.28 28.04 6.38
N ARG A 505 38.22 28.61 6.97
CA ARG A 505 38.15 29.04 8.39
C ARG A 505 38.40 27.93 9.44
N ARG A 506 38.60 26.66 9.06
CA ARG A 506 38.78 25.53 9.99
C ARG A 506 39.93 24.62 9.58
N ALA A 507 40.85 24.36 10.52
CA ALA A 507 41.92 23.38 10.36
C ALA A 507 41.35 21.95 10.29
N ILE A 508 41.92 21.13 9.41
CA ILE A 508 41.48 19.76 9.12
C ILE A 508 42.49 18.77 9.72
N PRO A 509 42.05 17.73 10.45
CA PRO A 509 42.94 16.69 10.97
C PRO A 509 43.35 15.72 9.85
N LEU A 510 44.41 16.05 9.12
CA LEU A 510 44.91 15.25 8.01
C LEU A 510 45.77 14.10 8.54
N VAL A 511 45.53 12.89 8.02
CA VAL A 511 46.35 11.71 8.28
C VAL A 511 47.22 11.44 7.08
N THR A 512 48.53 11.32 7.28
CA THR A 512 49.52 10.99 6.27
C THR A 512 50.21 9.66 6.55
N LEU A 513 50.59 8.98 5.48
CA LEU A 513 51.37 7.76 5.47
C LEU A 513 52.51 7.95 4.45
N ASP A 514 53.75 7.67 4.84
CA ASP A 514 54.95 7.85 4.00
C ASP A 514 55.04 9.23 3.34
N GLY A 515 54.57 10.27 4.04
CA GLY A 515 54.54 11.65 3.55
C GLY A 515 53.36 11.99 2.63
N ASN A 516 52.60 11.01 2.16
CA ASN A 516 51.41 11.19 1.33
C ASN A 516 50.14 11.26 2.18
N ALA A 517 49.14 12.02 1.72
CA ALA A 517 47.84 12.06 2.39
C ALA A 517 47.12 10.71 2.26
N LEU A 518 46.73 10.15 3.40
CA LEU A 518 45.90 8.94 3.49
C LEU A 518 44.43 9.31 3.54
N GLY A 519 44.06 10.28 4.40
CA GLY A 519 42.68 10.67 4.62
C GLY A 519 42.51 11.73 5.70
N VAL A 520 41.27 11.96 6.10
CA VAL A 520 40.92 12.90 7.17
C VAL A 520 40.36 12.11 8.35
N LEU A 521 40.82 12.43 9.55
CA LEU A 521 40.33 11.81 10.78
C LEU A 521 38.83 12.10 10.95
N ASP A 522 38.04 11.08 11.30
CA ASP A 522 36.62 11.28 11.53
C ASP A 522 36.35 12.11 12.79
N LYS A 523 35.12 12.64 12.93
CA LYS A 523 34.77 13.58 14.01
C LYS A 523 34.89 12.95 15.40
N GLU A 524 34.53 11.68 15.57
CA GLU A 524 34.62 11.00 16.87
C GLU A 524 36.08 10.77 17.27
N SER A 525 36.90 10.34 16.32
CA SER A 525 38.33 10.14 16.51
C SER A 525 39.05 11.48 16.74
N GLU A 526 38.63 12.54 16.06
CA GLU A 526 39.09 13.92 16.31
C GLU A 526 38.79 14.35 17.75
N ILE A 527 37.56 14.13 18.24
CA ILE A 527 37.17 14.45 19.62
C ILE A 527 38.01 13.64 20.61
N LYS A 528 38.15 12.31 20.42
CA LYS A 528 38.96 11.43 21.29
C LYS A 528 40.42 11.89 21.41
N LEU A 529 41.02 12.36 20.32
CA LEU A 529 42.39 12.89 20.35
C LEU A 529 42.46 14.30 20.96
N LYS A 530 41.46 15.15 20.72
CA LYS A 530 41.38 16.49 21.31
C LYS A 530 41.21 16.45 22.83
N GLU A 531 40.32 15.63 23.35
CA GLU A 531 40.08 15.46 24.79
C GLU A 531 41.35 15.02 25.54
N ARG A 532 42.26 14.34 24.84
CA ARG A 532 43.54 13.86 25.37
C ARG A 532 44.72 14.80 25.06
N ASN A 533 44.48 15.97 24.46
CA ASN A 533 45.50 16.92 24.00
C ASN A 533 46.55 16.30 23.05
N LEU A 534 46.16 15.29 22.26
CA LEU A 534 47.04 14.57 21.34
C LEU A 534 46.98 15.08 19.89
N LEU A 535 46.08 16.03 19.59
CA LEU A 535 45.91 16.59 18.26
C LEU A 535 46.46 18.03 18.19
N SER A 536 47.54 18.23 17.43
CA SER A 536 48.19 19.55 17.29
C SER A 536 48.75 19.78 15.87
N ALA A 537 49.22 21.01 15.60
CA ALA A 537 49.91 21.35 14.36
C ALA A 537 51.29 20.67 14.23
N LYS A 538 51.91 20.25 15.35
CA LYS A 538 53.22 19.55 15.34
C LYS A 538 53.12 18.09 14.87
N GLY A 539 51.89 17.56 14.75
CA GLY A 539 51.63 16.18 14.32
C GLY A 539 51.79 15.15 15.45
N LEU A 540 50.97 14.10 15.40
CA LEU A 540 51.07 12.91 16.22
C LEU A 540 51.44 11.74 15.34
N THR A 541 52.61 11.16 15.57
CA THR A 541 53.04 9.95 14.87
C THR A 541 52.79 8.71 15.70
N LEU A 542 52.15 7.72 15.11
CA LEU A 542 51.86 6.45 15.77
C LEU A 542 51.97 5.28 14.79
N VAL A 543 52.33 4.11 15.33
CA VAL A 543 52.30 2.84 14.60
C VAL A 543 50.92 2.21 14.82
N ALA A 544 50.26 1.83 13.74
CA ALA A 544 48.95 1.20 13.80
C ALA A 544 48.79 0.15 12.69
N ARG A 545 47.98 -0.87 12.97
CA ARG A 545 47.47 -1.79 11.95
C ARG A 545 46.31 -1.15 11.23
N LEU A 546 46.43 -1.00 9.92
CA LEU A 546 45.45 -0.38 9.06
C LEU A 546 44.55 -1.45 8.44
N SER A 547 43.24 -1.29 8.62
CA SER A 547 42.23 -2.19 8.05
C SER A 547 41.11 -1.36 7.43
N ASN A 548 40.51 -1.83 6.34
CA ASN A 548 39.38 -1.11 5.75
C ASN A 548 38.22 -0.98 6.74
N THR A 549 37.55 0.18 6.75
CA THR A 549 36.23 0.24 7.39
C THR A 549 35.25 -0.70 6.66
N PRO A 550 34.21 -1.20 7.34
CA PRO A 550 33.20 -2.01 6.68
C PRO A 550 32.52 -1.18 5.59
N SER A 551 32.19 -1.81 4.45
CA SER A 551 31.42 -1.17 3.40
C SER A 551 30.08 -0.67 3.94
N THR A 552 29.56 0.42 3.38
CA THR A 552 28.27 0.95 3.81
C THR A 552 27.12 0.33 3.02
N THR A 553 27.34 -0.03 1.75
CA THR A 553 26.34 -0.60 0.84
C THR A 553 26.92 -1.74 0.01
N ALA A 554 26.04 -2.57 -0.54
CA ALA A 554 26.37 -3.57 -1.56
C ALA A 554 25.30 -3.59 -2.65
N GLN A 555 25.74 -3.91 -3.86
CA GLN A 555 24.89 -4.32 -4.96
C GLN A 555 24.67 -5.83 -4.90
N ILE A 556 23.46 -6.25 -5.27
CA ILE A 556 23.01 -7.63 -5.23
C ILE A 556 22.50 -7.94 -6.63
N ILE A 557 23.28 -8.74 -7.36
CA ILE A 557 23.00 -9.10 -8.75
C ILE A 557 22.32 -10.45 -8.74
N VAL A 558 20.99 -10.43 -8.83
CA VAL A 558 20.11 -11.61 -8.78
C VAL A 558 20.19 -12.36 -10.10
N LYS A 559 20.28 -13.69 -10.02
CA LYS A 559 20.14 -14.61 -11.15
C LYS A 559 18.65 -14.85 -11.45
N PRO A 560 18.09 -14.27 -12.53
CA PRO A 560 16.65 -14.27 -12.81
C PRO A 560 16.02 -15.67 -12.78
N GLU A 561 16.70 -16.65 -13.34
CA GLU A 561 16.26 -18.03 -13.49
C GLU A 561 16.15 -18.80 -12.17
N THR A 562 16.71 -18.26 -11.09
CA THR A 562 16.71 -18.90 -9.76
C THR A 562 15.66 -18.32 -8.83
N VAL A 563 14.92 -17.29 -9.26
CA VAL A 563 13.95 -16.58 -8.43
C VAL A 563 12.72 -17.46 -8.20
N LEU A 564 12.43 -17.74 -6.93
CA LEU A 564 11.26 -18.46 -6.48
C LEU A 564 10.40 -17.57 -5.59
N TYR A 565 9.20 -17.23 -6.06
CA TYR A 565 8.25 -16.44 -5.28
C TYR A 565 7.45 -17.31 -4.29
N PRO A 566 6.99 -16.74 -3.15
CA PRO A 566 6.24 -17.49 -2.14
C PRO A 566 4.98 -18.17 -2.68
N TRP A 567 4.29 -17.55 -3.64
CA TRP A 567 3.07 -18.12 -4.22
C TRP A 567 3.36 -19.32 -5.13
N GLN A 568 4.48 -19.31 -5.87
CA GLN A 568 4.93 -20.46 -6.66
C GLN A 568 5.29 -21.63 -5.75
N GLN A 569 5.93 -21.33 -4.61
CA GLN A 569 6.23 -22.34 -3.61
C GLN A 569 4.94 -22.94 -3.03
N ARG A 570 3.95 -22.12 -2.66
CA ARG A 570 2.65 -22.61 -2.18
C ARG A 570 1.91 -23.43 -3.23
N GLU A 571 1.94 -23.02 -4.49
CA GLU A 571 1.29 -23.76 -5.58
C GLU A 571 1.96 -25.12 -5.78
N LEU A 572 3.29 -25.17 -5.76
CA LEU A 572 4.04 -26.42 -5.81
C LEU A 572 3.72 -27.32 -4.61
N GLU A 573 3.66 -26.75 -3.40
CA GLU A 573 3.26 -27.46 -2.19
C GLU A 573 1.82 -28.00 -2.28
N GLN A 574 0.88 -27.21 -2.81
CA GLN A 574 -0.50 -27.63 -3.05
C GLN A 574 -0.58 -28.75 -4.08
N GLN A 575 0.16 -28.65 -5.19
CA GLN A 575 0.24 -29.70 -6.20
C GLN A 575 0.85 -30.99 -5.63
N MET A 576 1.91 -30.86 -4.82
CA MET A 576 2.51 -32.01 -4.13
C MET A 576 1.55 -32.63 -3.12
N GLU A 577 0.82 -31.83 -2.36
CA GLU A 577 -0.15 -32.33 -1.36
C GLU A 577 -1.38 -32.95 -2.05
N ALA A 578 -1.83 -32.40 -3.18
CA ALA A 578 -2.86 -33.01 -4.02
C ALA A 578 -2.41 -34.38 -4.55
N LYS A 579 -1.18 -34.48 -5.07
CA LYS A 579 -0.58 -35.77 -5.48
C LYS A 579 -0.51 -36.75 -4.31
N ARG A 580 -0.07 -36.30 -3.12
CA ARG A 580 -0.06 -37.13 -1.91
C ARG A 580 -1.46 -37.58 -1.51
N GLY A 581 -2.48 -36.74 -1.68
CA GLY A 581 -3.87 -37.08 -1.45
C GLY A 581 -4.34 -38.28 -2.29
N VAL A 582 -3.92 -38.36 -3.56
CA VAL A 582 -4.21 -39.50 -4.44
C VAL A 582 -3.57 -40.79 -3.90
N TYR A 583 -2.27 -40.77 -3.62
CA TYR A 583 -1.57 -41.93 -3.07
C TYR A 583 -2.08 -42.35 -1.69
N ARG A 584 -2.56 -41.37 -0.91
CA ARG A 584 -3.19 -41.63 0.39
C ARG A 584 -4.52 -42.35 0.22
N GLN A 585 -5.35 -41.95 -0.74
CA GLN A 585 -6.60 -42.67 -1.04
C GLN A 585 -6.31 -44.10 -1.49
N GLN A 586 -5.28 -44.31 -2.32
CA GLN A 586 -4.85 -45.66 -2.72
C GLN A 586 -4.39 -46.48 -1.50
N TYR A 587 -3.55 -45.91 -0.65
CA TYR A 587 -3.11 -46.56 0.59
C TYR A 587 -4.30 -46.94 1.50
N GLU A 588 -5.25 -46.01 1.72
CA GLU A 588 -6.44 -46.23 2.53
C GLU A 588 -7.38 -47.28 1.91
N ALA A 589 -7.47 -47.35 0.57
CA ALA A 589 -8.21 -48.37 -0.15
C ALA A 589 -7.60 -49.76 0.04
N TYR A 590 -6.29 -49.92 -0.18
CA TYR A 590 -5.59 -51.18 0.07
C TYR A 590 -5.70 -51.62 1.52
N THR A 591 -5.53 -50.69 2.46
CA THR A 591 -5.68 -50.96 3.90
C THR A 591 -7.10 -51.43 4.22
N SER A 592 -8.12 -50.79 3.65
CA SER A 592 -9.52 -51.18 3.84
C SER A 592 -9.81 -52.58 3.27
N ASP A 593 -9.28 -52.90 2.10
CA ASP A 593 -9.45 -54.22 1.48
C ASP A 593 -8.77 -55.32 2.28
N ILE A 594 -7.57 -55.06 2.81
CA ILE A 594 -6.86 -55.98 3.70
C ILE A 594 -7.67 -56.22 4.97
N LEU A 595 -8.16 -55.15 5.61
CA LEU A 595 -8.94 -55.25 6.85
C LEU A 595 -10.32 -55.92 6.65
N ARG A 596 -10.90 -55.85 5.44
CA ARG A 596 -12.16 -56.54 5.10
C ARG A 596 -11.97 -58.02 4.79
N ASN A 597 -10.86 -58.39 4.14
CA ASN A 597 -10.66 -59.72 3.58
C ASN A 597 -9.75 -60.63 4.41
N SER A 598 -9.18 -60.14 5.51
CA SER A 598 -8.23 -60.92 6.31
C SER A 598 -8.67 -61.06 7.77
N SER A 599 -8.28 -62.16 8.41
CA SER A 599 -8.40 -62.38 9.86
C SER A 599 -7.40 -61.53 10.68
N LEU A 600 -6.83 -60.46 10.10
CA LEU A 600 -5.77 -59.63 10.69
C LEU A 600 -6.31 -58.53 11.62
N VAL A 601 -7.41 -58.80 12.33
CA VAL A 601 -7.90 -57.91 13.40
C VAL A 601 -6.91 -57.99 14.57
N GLY A 602 -6.17 -56.91 14.83
CA GLY A 602 -5.20 -56.81 15.93
C GLY A 602 -3.71 -56.91 15.52
N VAL A 603 -3.42 -56.86 14.23
CA VAL A 603 -2.06 -57.03 13.70
C VAL A 603 -1.26 -55.72 13.74
N SER A 604 0.07 -55.80 13.89
CA SER A 604 0.94 -54.63 13.98
C SER A 604 0.87 -53.79 12.70
N ARG A 605 0.92 -52.45 12.85
CA ARG A 605 0.85 -51.49 11.72
C ARG A 605 1.86 -51.80 10.61
N HIS A 606 3.04 -52.28 10.97
CA HIS A 606 4.06 -52.68 10.03
C HIS A 606 3.62 -53.82 9.07
N LEU A 607 2.87 -54.81 9.56
CA LEU A 607 2.39 -55.91 8.72
C LEU A 607 1.28 -55.47 7.76
N ILE A 608 0.48 -54.46 8.14
CA ILE A 608 -0.47 -53.80 7.23
C ILE A 608 0.31 -53.15 6.08
N ASP A 609 1.36 -52.38 6.37
CA ASP A 609 2.19 -51.73 5.35
C ASP A 609 2.82 -52.76 4.38
N VAL A 610 3.25 -53.93 4.88
CA VAL A 610 3.78 -55.02 4.04
C VAL A 610 2.72 -55.61 3.10
N GLU A 611 1.49 -55.81 3.57
CA GLU A 611 0.40 -56.29 2.70
C GLU A 611 -0.10 -55.23 1.73
N VAL A 612 -0.10 -53.95 2.13
CA VAL A 612 -0.37 -52.84 1.21
C VAL A 612 0.67 -52.83 0.10
N ALA A 613 1.96 -52.98 0.44
CA ALA A 613 3.02 -53.07 -0.56
C ALA A 613 2.80 -54.23 -1.53
N ARG A 614 2.39 -55.40 -1.02
CA ARG A 614 2.11 -56.58 -1.84
C ARG A 614 0.96 -56.37 -2.82
N LEU A 615 -0.15 -55.79 -2.37
CA LEU A 615 -1.29 -55.47 -3.23
C LEU A 615 -0.93 -54.39 -4.25
N ALA A 616 -0.23 -53.33 -3.81
CA ALA A 616 0.22 -52.27 -4.70
C ALA A 616 1.18 -52.79 -5.78
N TYR A 617 2.10 -53.71 -5.43
CA TYR A 617 2.97 -54.37 -6.42
C TYR A 617 2.17 -55.20 -7.43
N ALA A 618 1.11 -55.89 -6.99
CA ALA A 618 0.26 -56.66 -7.89
C ALA A 618 -0.52 -55.78 -8.87
N ASP A 619 -0.90 -54.57 -8.45
CA ASP A 619 -1.67 -53.63 -9.27
C ASP A 619 -0.79 -52.80 -10.21
N THR A 620 0.34 -52.26 -9.73
CA THR A 620 1.12 -51.28 -10.49
C THR A 620 2.35 -51.88 -11.17
N GLY A 621 2.95 -52.92 -10.57
CA GLY A 621 4.24 -53.46 -11.00
C GLY A 621 5.43 -52.49 -10.86
N ASP A 622 5.24 -51.27 -10.35
CA ASP A 622 6.28 -50.24 -10.24
C ASP A 622 6.70 -50.01 -8.78
N SER A 623 7.96 -50.34 -8.50
CA SER A 623 8.56 -50.13 -7.17
C SER A 623 8.61 -48.67 -6.73
N HIS A 624 8.70 -47.72 -7.66
CA HIS A 624 8.67 -46.29 -7.33
C HIS A 624 7.28 -45.83 -6.91
N GLU A 625 6.24 -46.30 -7.61
CA GLU A 625 4.85 -46.02 -7.26
C GLU A 625 4.48 -46.64 -5.91
N VAL A 626 4.88 -47.90 -5.67
CA VAL A 626 4.69 -48.58 -4.37
C VAL A 626 5.39 -47.81 -3.24
N ALA A 627 6.64 -47.36 -3.45
CA ALA A 627 7.34 -46.54 -2.47
C ALA A 627 6.59 -45.23 -2.16
N THR A 628 5.95 -44.64 -3.17
CA THR A 628 5.19 -43.41 -3.05
C THR A 628 3.88 -43.64 -2.28
N ILE A 629 3.18 -44.74 -2.53
CA ILE A 629 1.99 -45.17 -1.76
C ILE A 629 2.37 -45.41 -0.30
N LEU A 630 3.45 -46.16 -0.04
CA LEU A 630 3.94 -46.45 1.31
C LEU A 630 4.43 -45.21 2.07
N SER A 631 4.87 -44.16 1.36
CA SER A 631 5.20 -42.88 1.99
C SER A 631 4.00 -42.22 2.68
N GLN A 632 2.77 -42.69 2.38
CA GLN A 632 1.53 -42.24 3.00
C GLN A 632 1.05 -43.15 4.14
N SER A 633 1.85 -44.15 4.55
CA SER A 633 1.48 -45.03 5.66
C SER A 633 1.34 -44.28 6.98
N ASP A 634 0.51 -44.81 7.88
CA ASP A 634 0.24 -44.19 9.17
C ASP A 634 1.52 -43.99 10.00
N GLN A 635 2.49 -44.91 9.87
CA GLN A 635 3.78 -44.85 10.54
C GLN A 635 4.61 -43.64 10.03
N VAL A 636 4.75 -43.52 8.72
CA VAL A 636 5.51 -42.42 8.09
C VAL A 636 4.86 -41.06 8.39
N ARG A 637 3.52 -41.02 8.38
CA ARG A 637 2.76 -39.81 8.69
C ARG A 637 2.88 -39.39 10.16
N GLN A 638 2.95 -40.34 11.10
CA GLN A 638 3.20 -40.04 12.51
C GLN A 638 4.59 -39.44 12.71
N TRP A 639 5.61 -40.00 12.05
CA TRP A 639 6.94 -39.41 12.09
C TRP A 639 6.93 -37.99 11.55
N ARG A 640 6.32 -37.76 10.38
CA ARG A 640 6.19 -36.41 9.81
C ARG A 640 5.53 -35.40 10.76
N ALA A 641 4.51 -35.83 11.51
CA ALA A 641 3.81 -34.98 12.48
C ALA A 641 4.67 -34.62 13.71
N SER A 642 5.72 -35.41 14.00
CA SER A 642 6.61 -35.23 15.16
C SER A 642 7.87 -34.41 14.89
N VAL A 643 8.09 -33.91 13.67
CA VAL A 643 9.35 -33.29 13.20
C VAL A 643 9.31 -31.75 13.36
N PRO A 644 10.15 -31.13 14.21
CA PRO A 644 10.25 -29.68 14.34
C PRO A 644 11.37 -29.08 13.45
N ASN A 645 11.01 -28.24 12.46
CA ASN A 645 11.89 -27.43 11.59
C ASN A 645 13.09 -28.14 10.90
N ALA A 646 13.71 -27.45 9.92
CA ALA A 646 14.52 -28.04 8.84
C ALA A 646 15.65 -29.04 9.21
N LEU A 647 16.33 -28.90 10.36
CA LEU A 647 17.41 -29.82 10.75
C LEU A 647 16.91 -31.25 11.07
N SER A 648 15.69 -31.39 11.57
CA SER A 648 15.06 -32.71 11.81
C SER A 648 14.37 -33.27 10.55
N TRP A 649 14.26 -32.46 9.49
CA TRP A 649 13.58 -32.86 8.26
C TRP A 649 14.39 -33.86 7.44
N ASP A 650 15.71 -33.66 7.33
CA ASP A 650 16.59 -34.60 6.61
C ASP A 650 16.67 -35.96 7.32
N GLU A 651 16.70 -35.95 8.65
CA GLU A 651 16.64 -37.16 9.48
C GLU A 651 15.32 -37.92 9.23
N TYR A 652 14.19 -37.21 9.23
CA TYR A 652 12.89 -37.79 8.88
C TYR A 652 12.87 -38.38 7.47
N VAL A 653 13.39 -37.67 6.47
CA VAL A 653 13.40 -38.14 5.07
C VAL A 653 14.20 -39.43 4.96
N ASN A 654 15.35 -39.51 5.63
CA ASN A 654 16.18 -40.71 5.64
C ASN A 654 15.46 -41.87 6.35
N GLN A 655 14.91 -41.63 7.54
CA GLN A 655 14.15 -42.62 8.31
C GLN A 655 12.95 -43.17 7.51
N ALA A 656 12.20 -42.30 6.85
CA ALA A 656 11.06 -42.69 6.02
C ALA A 656 11.49 -43.54 4.82
N LYS A 657 12.60 -43.18 4.14
CA LYS A 657 13.15 -43.95 3.02
C LYS A 657 13.61 -45.34 3.45
N GLU A 658 14.30 -45.44 4.58
CA GLU A 658 14.75 -46.72 5.13
C GLU A 658 13.58 -47.62 5.48
N TYR A 659 12.55 -47.08 6.13
CA TYR A 659 11.34 -47.81 6.45
C TYR A 659 10.61 -48.32 5.21
N VAL A 660 10.41 -47.46 4.20
CA VAL A 660 9.74 -47.85 2.95
C VAL A 660 10.52 -48.97 2.25
N ARG A 661 11.86 -48.86 2.17
CA ARG A 661 12.70 -49.92 1.60
C ARG A 661 12.56 -51.24 2.35
N TYR A 662 12.55 -51.19 3.69
CA TYR A 662 12.36 -52.36 4.52
C TYR A 662 11.02 -53.05 4.26
N VAL A 663 9.93 -52.27 4.20
CA VAL A 663 8.58 -52.79 3.90
C VAL A 663 8.53 -53.42 2.49
N GLN A 664 9.13 -52.78 1.50
CA GLN A 664 9.19 -53.32 0.13
C GLN A 664 9.93 -54.64 0.06
N SER A 665 11.10 -54.76 0.71
CA SER A 665 11.86 -56.00 0.78
C SER A 665 11.06 -57.13 1.46
N ALA A 666 10.42 -56.83 2.59
CA ALA A 666 9.58 -57.79 3.30
C ALA A 666 8.37 -58.27 2.47
N ALA A 667 7.77 -57.39 1.66
CA ALA A 667 6.66 -57.74 0.77
C ALA A 667 7.10 -58.68 -0.37
N VAL A 668 8.29 -58.46 -0.93
CA VAL A 668 8.87 -59.34 -1.95
C VAL A 668 9.20 -60.72 -1.37
N GLU A 669 9.85 -60.77 -0.21
CA GLU A 669 10.14 -62.04 0.49
C GLU A 669 8.88 -62.85 0.79
N ARG A 670 7.82 -62.17 1.25
CA ARG A 670 6.54 -62.80 1.56
C ARG A 670 5.82 -63.30 0.29
N SER A 671 5.93 -62.58 -0.82
CA SER A 671 5.39 -63.03 -2.12
C SER A 671 6.10 -64.27 -2.64
N ASN A 672 7.40 -64.42 -2.36
CA ASN A 672 8.20 -65.59 -2.70
C ASN A 672 7.90 -66.80 -1.80
N GLN A 673 7.48 -66.60 -0.55
CA GLN A 673 7.06 -67.71 0.34
C GLN A 673 5.71 -68.30 -0.06
N VAL A 674 4.73 -67.46 -0.45
CA VAL A 674 3.39 -67.93 -0.88
C VAL A 674 3.42 -68.68 -2.22
N SER A 675 4.43 -68.44 -3.05
CA SER A 675 4.65 -69.15 -4.33
C SER A 675 5.38 -70.48 -4.18
N PHE A 676 6.00 -70.77 -3.03
CA PHE A 676 6.60 -72.08 -2.72
C PHE A 676 5.64 -73.04 -2.00
N GLU A 677 4.55 -72.54 -1.41
CA GLU A 677 3.53 -73.34 -0.72
C GLU A 677 2.32 -73.72 -1.61
N ARG A 678 2.28 -73.26 -2.86
CA ARG A 678 1.37 -73.73 -3.91
C ARG A 678 2.09 -74.68 -4.84
#